data_AF-C6VZE3-F1
#
_entry.id   AF-C6VZE3-F1
#
_cell.length_a   1.000
_cell.length_b   1.000
_cell.length_c   1.000
_cell.angle_alpha   90.00
_cell.angle_beta   90.00
_cell.angle_gamma   90.00
#
_symmetry.space_group_name_H-M   'P 1'
#
loop_
_entity.id
_entity.type
_entity.pdbx_description
1 polymer ?
#
loop_
_entity_poly.entity_id
_entity_poly.type
_entity_poly.pdbx_seq_one_letter_code
_entity_poly.pdbx_strand_id
1 'polypeptide(L)'
;MFRKTGQLLLWLLIHFTVRAQVQAVEQQFVVAQDGSGDFKTIQEAVNAVRDHSQIRATIRIKSGTYREKLVIPAWKKNITLIGESAEHTIITNNDFSGKDFPGRDFTGNAKFSTYTSYTVLVQANDCTLQNLTIENTAGRVGQAVALATEGDRIEVFNCRILGNQDTLYTSKNGRNFFRDCLITGTTDFIFGEATAVFQNCTIHSLTNSYITAASTTSEQAFGYVFFNCKLTAAGEATKVYLGRPWRPFAKTVFIDTEMGAHIVPAGWDPWKGDNMFPEKEKTAFYAEYNSTGPGANAQARAPWTKQLTAGEREQYTIDHILSGWTPGRKLRLQPSGVPDTSFSVKGSYRQEHPRRPDIRIADAPRPASVQEIRQVPYRTTPMDKQLLIDIYKPAKKGKTRHPAVLMVHGGGWRSGDRTHNTHLARKLAAKGYVCITADYSLSTQALYPAAIHDLKAAVRWMRTNAQEYGIDTARIAIMGFSAGGELAAFIGATNGNGQFEGERGEEKPSSTVQAVVDIDGILAFIHPESGEGNDSRSVSAATYWFGYPKTERPDLWKEASPLTHVTAQTPPFLFINSSVDRMHAGREDFIQKLNAFGTYSEVRTFADAPHTFMFFDPWFEPTLATISGFLDKVLNPKSTSGKK
;
A
#
# COMPACT_ATOMS: atom_id res chain seq x y z
N MET A 1 1.36 46.54 53.18
CA MET A 1 1.18 45.08 53.39
C MET A 1 -0.31 44.77 53.31
N PHE A 2 -0.68 43.64 52.71
CA PHE A 2 -2.03 43.10 52.43
C PHE A 2 -2.62 43.33 51.03
N ARG A 3 -2.77 42.17 50.37
CA ARG A 3 -3.29 41.86 49.04
C ARG A 3 -4.81 42.05 48.99
N LYS A 4 -5.34 42.48 47.84
CA LYS A 4 -6.71 42.18 47.43
C LYS A 4 -6.70 41.38 46.13
N THR A 5 -7.18 40.16 46.25
CA THR A 5 -7.62 39.22 45.21
C THR A 5 -8.85 39.76 44.49
N GLY A 6 -8.89 39.60 43.17
CA GLY A 6 -10.09 39.76 42.34
C GLY A 6 -9.99 38.84 41.13
N GLN A 7 -10.72 37.73 41.17
CA GLN A 7 -10.85 36.75 40.10
C GLN A 7 -11.59 37.36 38.90
N LEU A 8 -11.06 37.15 37.69
CA LEU A 8 -11.80 37.34 36.45
C LEU A 8 -12.14 35.95 35.88
N LEU A 9 -13.44 35.61 35.85
CA LEU A 9 -13.98 34.42 35.22
C LEU A 9 -13.68 34.45 33.70
N LEU A 10 -13.00 33.43 33.19
CA LEU A 10 -12.91 33.16 31.76
C LEU A 10 -14.02 32.16 31.39
N TRP A 11 -15.05 32.64 30.70
CA TRP A 11 -16.09 31.80 30.08
C TRP A 11 -15.48 31.02 28.90
N LEU A 12 -15.40 29.70 29.04
CA LEU A 12 -15.01 28.79 27.94
C LEU A 12 -16.24 28.49 27.06
N LEU A 13 -16.32 29.12 25.89
CA LEU A 13 -17.26 28.78 24.82
C LEU A 13 -16.82 27.46 24.16
N ILE A 14 -17.41 26.35 24.60
CA ILE A 14 -17.27 25.05 23.93
C ILE A 14 -18.03 25.11 22.59
N HIS A 15 -17.30 25.33 21.49
CA HIS A 15 -17.83 25.15 20.15
C HIS A 15 -17.83 23.65 19.82
N PHE A 16 -19.00 23.01 19.89
CA PHE A 16 -19.24 21.72 19.24
C PHE A 16 -19.20 21.93 17.73
N THR A 17 -18.06 21.63 17.11
CA THR A 17 -17.99 21.46 15.66
C THR A 17 -18.37 20.03 15.33
N VAL A 18 -19.62 19.82 14.91
CA VAL A 18 -20.03 18.58 14.25
C VAL A 18 -19.33 18.56 12.90
N ARG A 19 -18.18 17.90 12.82
CA ARG A 19 -17.54 17.61 11.52
C ARG A 19 -18.27 16.41 10.92
N ALA A 20 -19.10 16.67 9.91
CA ALA A 20 -19.49 15.65 8.95
C ALA A 20 -18.22 15.17 8.22
N GLN A 21 -17.64 14.07 8.69
CA GLN A 21 -16.53 13.41 7.99
C GLN A 21 -17.11 12.69 6.77
N VAL A 22 -16.87 13.27 5.59
CA VAL A 22 -17.16 12.65 4.30
C VAL A 22 -16.33 11.38 4.18
N GLN A 23 -17.03 10.25 4.07
CA GLN A 23 -16.49 8.92 3.79
C GLN A 23 -15.56 8.96 2.57
N ALA A 24 -14.34 8.42 2.70
CA ALA A 24 -13.39 8.34 1.61
C ALA A 24 -13.66 7.08 0.75
N VAL A 25 -14.72 7.08 -0.04
CA VAL A 25 -14.94 6.05 -1.07
C VAL A 25 -14.14 6.44 -2.31
N GLU A 26 -13.41 5.49 -2.89
CA GLU A 26 -12.77 5.68 -4.20
C GLU A 26 -13.85 6.07 -5.22
N GLN A 27 -13.75 7.27 -5.81
CA GLN A 27 -14.76 7.73 -6.76
C GLN A 27 -14.64 6.90 -8.03
N GLN A 28 -15.74 6.28 -8.47
CA GLN A 28 -15.79 5.52 -9.70
C GLN A 28 -16.79 6.18 -10.64
N PHE A 29 -16.35 6.47 -11.87
CA PHE A 29 -17.22 6.98 -12.92
C PHE A 29 -17.08 6.11 -14.17
N VAL A 30 -18.17 5.97 -14.92
CA VAL A 30 -18.20 5.32 -16.22
C VAL A 30 -18.53 6.36 -17.30
N VAL A 31 -17.75 6.40 -18.37
CA VAL A 31 -17.98 7.24 -19.53
C VAL A 31 -18.40 6.35 -20.69
N ALA A 32 -19.53 6.65 -21.32
CA ALA A 32 -20.03 5.92 -22.49
C ALA A 32 -20.85 6.84 -23.40
N GLN A 33 -20.47 6.92 -24.68
CA GLN A 33 -21.15 7.79 -25.66
C GLN A 33 -22.60 7.37 -25.95
N ASP A 34 -22.92 6.08 -25.77
CA ASP A 34 -24.26 5.50 -25.94
C ASP A 34 -25.23 5.85 -24.78
N GLY A 35 -24.76 6.52 -23.74
CA GLY A 35 -25.56 6.90 -22.56
C GLY A 35 -25.70 5.80 -21.51
N SER A 36 -24.98 4.68 -21.63
CA SER A 36 -24.98 3.60 -20.63
C SER A 36 -24.03 3.83 -19.44
N GLY A 37 -23.32 4.96 -19.41
CA GLY A 37 -22.42 5.39 -18.34
C GLY A 37 -22.94 6.62 -17.60
N ASP A 38 -22.21 7.05 -16.57
CA ASP A 38 -22.50 8.25 -15.77
C ASP A 38 -22.33 9.55 -16.60
N PHE A 39 -21.40 9.55 -17.56
CA PHE A 39 -21.11 10.69 -18.43
C PHE A 39 -20.99 10.26 -19.89
N LYS A 40 -21.24 11.19 -20.82
CA LYS A 40 -21.04 10.97 -22.27
C LYS A 40 -19.65 11.35 -22.74
N THR A 41 -19.01 12.30 -22.04
CA THR A 41 -17.66 12.78 -22.35
C THR A 41 -16.69 12.52 -21.20
N ILE A 42 -15.41 12.45 -21.51
CA ILE A 42 -14.35 12.21 -20.52
C ILE A 42 -14.12 13.48 -19.70
N GLN A 43 -14.17 14.65 -20.32
CA GLN A 43 -13.99 15.92 -19.62
C GLN A 43 -15.07 16.16 -18.55
N GLU A 44 -16.34 15.78 -18.80
CA GLU A 44 -17.40 15.86 -17.78
C GLU A 44 -17.07 15.01 -16.56
N ALA A 45 -16.58 13.78 -16.77
CA ALA A 45 -16.19 12.89 -15.67
C ALA A 45 -15.01 13.47 -14.87
N VAL A 46 -13.99 14.02 -15.55
CA VAL A 46 -12.86 14.70 -14.89
C VAL A 46 -13.35 15.91 -14.09
N ASN A 47 -14.29 16.69 -14.62
CA ASN A 47 -14.85 17.84 -13.94
C ASN A 47 -15.65 17.44 -12.68
N ALA A 48 -16.29 16.27 -12.68
CA ALA A 48 -17.04 15.73 -11.56
C ALA A 48 -16.16 15.19 -10.42
N VAL A 49 -14.91 14.82 -10.68
CA VAL A 49 -13.96 14.41 -9.62
C VAL A 49 -13.77 15.56 -8.62
N ARG A 50 -13.77 15.28 -7.33
CA ARG A 50 -13.59 16.33 -6.32
C ARG A 50 -12.21 17.02 -6.42
N ASP A 51 -12.21 18.34 -6.38
CA ASP A 51 -10.97 19.15 -6.34
C ASP A 51 -10.12 18.81 -5.12
N HIS A 52 -8.80 18.75 -5.33
CA HIS A 52 -7.77 18.46 -4.33
C HIS A 52 -7.98 17.14 -3.56
N SER A 53 -8.71 16.19 -4.15
CA SER A 53 -8.94 14.88 -3.55
C SER A 53 -7.61 14.19 -3.23
N GLN A 54 -7.50 13.71 -1.99
CA GLN A 54 -6.42 12.82 -1.57
C GLN A 54 -6.74 11.35 -1.86
N ILE A 55 -7.93 11.08 -2.36
CA ILE A 55 -8.44 9.74 -2.69
C ILE A 55 -8.44 9.62 -4.20
N ARG A 56 -8.00 8.45 -4.69
CA ARG A 56 -8.02 8.15 -6.12
C ARG A 56 -9.45 8.16 -6.66
N ALA A 57 -9.61 8.74 -7.84
CA ALA A 57 -10.82 8.65 -8.62
C ALA A 57 -10.51 7.86 -9.89
N THR A 58 -11.29 6.83 -10.18
CA THR A 58 -11.12 6.00 -11.36
C THR A 58 -12.28 6.23 -12.33
N ILE A 59 -11.94 6.67 -13.54
CA ILE A 59 -12.86 6.92 -14.65
C ILE A 59 -12.66 5.79 -15.66
N ARG A 60 -13.65 4.91 -15.79
CA ARG A 60 -13.70 3.85 -16.81
C ARG A 60 -14.34 4.38 -18.06
N ILE A 61 -13.69 4.18 -19.19
CA ILE A 61 -14.11 4.73 -20.47
C ILE A 61 -14.41 3.56 -21.40
N LYS A 62 -15.66 3.42 -21.82
CA LYS A 62 -16.05 2.37 -22.76
C LYS A 62 -15.38 2.55 -24.12
N SER A 63 -15.40 1.51 -24.93
CA SER A 63 -14.94 1.59 -26.33
C SER A 63 -15.73 2.65 -27.10
N GLY A 64 -15.04 3.44 -27.92
CA GLY A 64 -15.59 4.58 -28.64
C GLY A 64 -14.51 5.56 -29.09
N THR A 65 -14.89 6.49 -29.96
CA THR A 65 -14.01 7.58 -30.42
C THR A 65 -14.49 8.90 -29.82
N TYR A 66 -13.75 9.37 -28.83
CA TYR A 66 -13.98 10.58 -28.06
C TYR A 66 -13.22 11.75 -28.69
N ARG A 67 -13.95 12.60 -29.43
CA ARG A 67 -13.40 13.81 -30.06
C ARG A 67 -13.35 14.95 -29.05
N GLU A 68 -12.33 14.95 -28.20
CA GLU A 68 -12.21 15.86 -27.07
C GLU A 68 -10.80 16.47 -26.98
N LYS A 69 -10.75 17.74 -26.56
CA LYS A 69 -9.53 18.36 -26.05
C LYS A 69 -9.54 18.25 -24.52
N LEU A 70 -8.93 17.19 -24.00
CA LEU A 70 -9.03 16.81 -22.60
C LEU A 70 -7.95 17.49 -21.75
N VAL A 71 -8.34 18.05 -20.61
CA VAL A 71 -7.42 18.56 -19.60
C VAL A 71 -7.73 17.93 -18.25
N ILE A 72 -6.70 17.35 -17.62
CA ILE A 72 -6.69 17.01 -16.20
C ILE A 72 -5.96 18.13 -15.45
N PRO A 73 -6.68 19.13 -14.93
CA PRO A 73 -6.05 20.33 -14.38
C PRO A 73 -5.35 20.05 -13.06
N ALA A 74 -4.37 20.88 -12.70
CA ALA A 74 -3.43 20.62 -11.59
C ALA A 74 -4.08 20.35 -10.21
N TRP A 75 -5.31 20.83 -10.00
CA TRP A 75 -6.06 20.62 -8.76
C TRP A 75 -6.84 19.29 -8.72
N LYS A 76 -6.94 18.53 -9.82
CA LYS A 76 -7.63 17.24 -9.92
C LYS A 76 -6.65 16.05 -9.81
N LYS A 77 -5.92 15.97 -8.70
CA LYS A 77 -4.91 14.92 -8.45
C LYS A 77 -5.53 13.53 -8.28
N ASN A 78 -4.70 12.49 -8.42
CA ASN A 78 -5.07 11.09 -8.18
C ASN A 78 -6.16 10.56 -9.13
N ILE A 79 -6.21 11.01 -10.38
CA ILE A 79 -7.16 10.47 -11.37
C ILE A 79 -6.56 9.29 -12.12
N THR A 80 -7.31 8.21 -12.27
CA THR A 80 -7.00 7.09 -13.13
C THR A 80 -8.01 7.02 -14.27
N LEU A 81 -7.57 7.19 -15.51
CA LEU A 81 -8.38 6.94 -16.71
C LEU A 81 -8.08 5.51 -17.20
N ILE A 82 -9.12 4.67 -17.33
CA ILE A 82 -8.99 3.29 -17.81
C ILE A 82 -9.93 3.09 -18.99
N GLY A 83 -9.38 2.92 -20.19
CA GLY A 83 -10.16 2.48 -21.33
C GLY A 83 -10.51 1.00 -21.27
N GLU A 84 -11.58 0.61 -21.94
CA GLU A 84 -11.97 -0.79 -22.12
C GLU A 84 -11.00 -1.53 -23.04
N SER A 85 -10.42 -0.83 -24.01
CA SER A 85 -9.44 -1.36 -24.96
C SER A 85 -8.47 -0.28 -25.42
N ALA A 86 -7.18 -0.61 -25.43
CA ALA A 86 -6.15 0.24 -25.99
C ALA A 86 -6.45 0.62 -27.46
N GLU A 87 -6.98 -0.30 -28.26
CA GLU A 87 -7.27 -0.13 -29.69
C GLU A 87 -8.62 0.55 -29.96
N HIS A 88 -9.61 0.39 -29.07
CA HIS A 88 -10.99 0.78 -29.35
C HIS A 88 -11.53 1.90 -28.46
N THR A 89 -10.85 2.26 -27.37
CA THR A 89 -11.13 3.47 -26.59
C THR A 89 -10.16 4.57 -27.03
N ILE A 90 -10.60 5.49 -27.89
CA ILE A 90 -9.74 6.46 -28.58
C ILE A 90 -10.12 7.88 -28.18
N ILE A 91 -9.15 8.67 -27.70
CA ILE A 91 -9.27 10.11 -27.49
C ILE A 91 -8.54 10.81 -28.64
N THR A 92 -9.24 11.66 -29.40
CA THR A 92 -8.72 12.20 -30.67
C THR A 92 -9.01 13.69 -30.83
N ASN A 93 -8.03 14.43 -31.36
CA ASN A 93 -8.18 15.81 -31.81
C ASN A 93 -7.21 16.07 -32.99
N ASN A 94 -7.25 17.26 -33.60
CA ASN A 94 -6.43 17.64 -34.75
C ASN A 94 -5.92 19.10 -34.67
N ASP A 95 -5.63 19.58 -33.47
CA ASP A 95 -4.99 20.88 -33.29
C ASP A 95 -3.49 20.78 -33.58
N PHE A 96 -2.92 21.84 -34.15
CA PHE A 96 -1.51 21.91 -34.52
C PHE A 96 -1.00 23.35 -34.44
N SER A 97 0.31 23.52 -34.24
CA SER A 97 0.95 24.83 -34.18
C SER A 97 0.70 25.63 -35.47
N GLY A 98 0.20 26.86 -35.34
CA GLY A 98 -0.15 27.73 -36.47
C GLY A 98 -1.60 27.65 -36.95
N LYS A 99 -2.37 26.62 -36.53
CA LYS A 99 -3.83 26.58 -36.71
C LYS A 99 -4.48 27.72 -35.91
N ASP A 100 -5.57 28.29 -36.41
CA ASP A 100 -6.27 29.36 -35.69
C ASP A 100 -6.84 28.83 -34.36
N PHE A 101 -6.62 29.60 -33.30
CA PHE A 101 -7.10 29.29 -31.96
C PHE A 101 -8.53 29.82 -31.80
N PRO A 102 -9.46 29.09 -31.15
CA PRO A 102 -10.78 29.61 -30.80
C PRO A 102 -10.67 30.81 -29.85
N GLY A 103 -10.65 32.03 -30.41
CA GLY A 103 -10.42 33.27 -29.67
C GLY A 103 -8.92 33.58 -29.53
N ARG A 104 -8.43 33.58 -28.29
CA ARG A 104 -7.00 33.76 -27.98
C ARG A 104 -6.57 32.76 -26.92
N ASP A 105 -5.35 32.27 -27.01
CA ASP A 105 -4.77 31.42 -25.98
C ASP A 105 -4.47 32.20 -24.69
N PHE A 106 -3.98 31.52 -23.66
CA PHE A 106 -3.66 32.11 -22.36
C PHE A 106 -2.53 33.16 -22.39
N THR A 107 -1.80 33.27 -23.50
CA THR A 107 -0.76 34.30 -23.74
C THR A 107 -1.25 35.41 -24.66
N GLY A 108 -2.49 35.33 -25.15
CA GLY A 108 -3.08 36.30 -26.08
C GLY A 108 -2.87 35.97 -27.56
N ASN A 109 -2.29 34.82 -27.92
CA ASN A 109 -2.05 34.45 -29.32
C ASN A 109 -3.32 33.98 -30.02
N ALA A 110 -3.50 34.38 -31.28
CA ALA A 110 -4.66 33.98 -32.11
C ALA A 110 -4.49 32.62 -32.80
N LYS A 111 -3.33 31.96 -32.61
CA LYS A 111 -3.00 30.67 -33.21
C LYS A 111 -2.55 29.71 -32.12
N PHE A 112 -2.82 28.43 -32.32
CA PHE A 112 -2.24 27.37 -31.51
C PHE A 112 -0.72 27.42 -31.61
N SER A 113 -0.07 27.12 -30.50
CA SER A 113 1.36 26.80 -30.42
C SER A 113 1.52 25.30 -30.24
N THR A 114 2.76 24.80 -30.27
CA THR A 114 3.07 23.43 -29.86
C THR A 114 2.42 23.10 -28.51
N TYR A 115 2.59 23.97 -27.52
CA TYR A 115 2.12 23.75 -26.14
C TYR A 115 0.60 23.79 -25.98
N THR A 116 -0.13 24.39 -26.93
CA THR A 116 -1.59 24.40 -26.91
C THR A 116 -2.22 23.44 -27.91
N SER A 117 -1.43 22.71 -28.70
CA SER A 117 -1.92 21.78 -29.73
C SER A 117 -2.34 20.40 -29.23
N TYR A 118 -2.17 20.11 -27.93
CA TYR A 118 -2.43 18.79 -27.34
C TYR A 118 -3.85 18.28 -27.58
N THR A 119 -3.99 16.96 -27.67
CA THR A 119 -5.27 16.25 -27.54
C THR A 119 -5.60 16.05 -26.06
N VAL A 120 -4.62 15.57 -25.28
CA VAL A 120 -4.74 15.39 -23.81
C VAL A 120 -3.62 16.14 -23.11
N LEU A 121 -3.96 16.94 -22.09
CA LEU A 121 -3.01 17.59 -21.17
C LEU A 121 -3.23 17.10 -19.74
N VAL A 122 -2.19 16.52 -19.13
CA VAL A 122 -2.19 16.08 -17.73
C VAL A 122 -1.32 17.01 -16.89
N GLN A 123 -1.95 17.95 -16.19
CA GLN A 123 -1.27 18.89 -15.28
C GLN A 123 -1.25 18.41 -13.83
N ALA A 124 -2.18 17.51 -13.46
CA ALA A 124 -2.29 17.00 -12.10
C ALA A 124 -1.25 15.92 -11.81
N ASN A 125 -0.81 15.87 -10.55
CA ASN A 125 0.09 14.81 -10.08
C ASN A 125 -0.66 13.51 -9.83
N ASP A 126 0.09 12.41 -9.74
CA ASP A 126 -0.38 11.08 -9.33
C ASP A 126 -1.48 10.50 -10.24
N CYS A 127 -1.45 10.85 -11.52
CA CYS A 127 -2.44 10.41 -12.49
C CYS A 127 -1.96 9.18 -13.27
N THR A 128 -2.90 8.30 -13.62
CA THR A 128 -2.64 7.09 -14.39
C THR A 128 -3.54 7.08 -15.63
N LEU A 129 -2.97 6.78 -16.79
CA LEU A 129 -3.69 6.52 -18.04
C LEU A 129 -3.46 5.05 -18.41
N GLN A 130 -4.53 4.30 -18.65
CA GLN A 130 -4.42 2.87 -18.89
C GLN A 130 -5.35 2.38 -20.01
N ASN A 131 -4.85 1.49 -20.87
CA ASN A 131 -5.66 0.72 -21.82
C ASN A 131 -6.53 1.58 -22.76
N LEU A 132 -5.95 2.63 -23.33
CA LEU A 132 -6.61 3.54 -24.28
C LEU A 132 -5.65 4.09 -25.34
N THR A 133 -6.19 4.66 -26.41
CA THR A 133 -5.45 5.44 -27.42
C THR A 133 -5.61 6.93 -27.17
N ILE A 134 -4.52 7.68 -27.30
CA ILE A 134 -4.53 9.14 -27.43
C ILE A 134 -3.87 9.47 -28.75
N GLU A 135 -4.59 10.15 -29.64
CA GLU A 135 -4.08 10.47 -30.97
C GLU A 135 -4.29 11.94 -31.35
N ASN A 136 -3.33 12.48 -32.09
CA ASN A 136 -3.51 13.72 -32.83
C ASN A 136 -3.49 13.44 -34.33
N THR A 137 -4.63 13.67 -34.98
CA THR A 137 -4.85 13.33 -36.39
C THR A 137 -4.61 14.50 -37.34
N ALA A 138 -3.90 15.56 -36.91
CA ALA A 138 -3.62 16.72 -37.76
C ALA A 138 -2.74 16.40 -38.98
N GLY A 139 -2.00 15.28 -38.95
CA GLY A 139 -1.13 14.85 -40.04
C GLY A 139 0.22 15.57 -40.05
N ARG A 140 0.84 15.71 -41.23
CA ARG A 140 2.19 16.31 -41.40
C ARG A 140 2.11 17.84 -41.57
N VAL A 141 1.61 18.51 -40.55
CA VAL A 141 1.33 19.96 -40.54
C VAL A 141 2.33 20.76 -39.68
N GLY A 142 3.43 20.14 -39.27
CA GLY A 142 4.30 20.64 -38.21
C GLY A 142 3.91 20.06 -36.85
N GLN A 143 4.15 20.80 -35.78
CA GLN A 143 3.98 20.32 -34.40
C GLN A 143 2.51 20.08 -34.06
N ALA A 144 2.16 18.88 -33.61
CA ALA A 144 0.81 18.51 -33.22
C ALA A 144 0.83 17.46 -32.10
N VAL A 145 0.61 17.90 -30.86
CA VAL A 145 0.78 17.07 -29.67
C VAL A 145 -0.42 16.14 -29.48
N ALA A 146 -0.17 14.86 -29.24
CA ALA A 146 -1.20 13.90 -28.81
C ALA A 146 -1.35 13.97 -27.28
N LEU A 147 -0.28 13.68 -26.55
CA LEU A 147 -0.25 13.71 -25.08
C LEU A 147 0.79 14.72 -24.58
N ALA A 148 0.36 15.61 -23.70
CA ALA A 148 1.21 16.51 -22.92
C ALA A 148 1.14 16.16 -21.43
N THR A 149 2.28 16.02 -20.76
CA THR A 149 2.38 15.86 -19.31
C THR A 149 3.15 17.02 -18.68
N GLU A 150 2.54 17.59 -17.64
CA GLU A 150 3.08 18.71 -16.84
C GLU A 150 3.11 18.39 -15.34
N GLY A 151 2.38 17.36 -14.90
CA GLY A 151 2.36 16.90 -13.51
C GLY A 151 3.54 15.97 -13.16
N ASP A 152 3.65 15.63 -11.88
CA ASP A 152 4.62 14.67 -11.36
C ASP A 152 3.96 13.31 -11.04
N ARG A 153 4.72 12.22 -11.21
CA ARG A 153 4.29 10.83 -11.00
C ARG A 153 3.12 10.43 -11.90
N ILE A 154 3.30 10.64 -13.21
CA ILE A 154 2.33 10.27 -14.23
C ILE A 154 2.65 8.88 -14.76
N GLU A 155 1.66 7.99 -14.72
CA GLU A 155 1.78 6.61 -15.21
C GLU A 155 0.97 6.44 -16.49
N VAL A 156 1.54 5.76 -17.49
CA VAL A 156 0.87 5.43 -18.74
C VAL A 156 1.13 3.96 -19.06
N PHE A 157 0.07 3.14 -19.04
CA PHE A 157 0.15 1.68 -19.11
C PHE A 157 -0.68 1.11 -20.25
N ASN A 158 -0.07 0.30 -21.11
CA ASN A 158 -0.78 -0.36 -22.21
C ASN A 158 -1.59 0.66 -23.06
N CYS A 159 -0.98 1.80 -23.38
CA CYS A 159 -1.62 2.86 -24.16
C CYS A 159 -0.98 3.00 -25.53
N ARG A 160 -1.73 3.60 -26.46
CA ARG A 160 -1.25 3.94 -27.80
C ARG A 160 -1.22 5.46 -27.92
N ILE A 161 -0.03 6.04 -28.08
CA ILE A 161 0.14 7.50 -28.22
C ILE A 161 0.57 7.79 -29.66
N LEU A 162 -0.37 8.30 -30.46
CA LEU A 162 -0.25 8.32 -31.92
C LEU A 162 -0.22 9.75 -32.45
N GLY A 163 0.76 10.08 -33.27
CA GLY A 163 0.84 11.39 -33.93
C GLY A 163 1.88 11.41 -35.04
N ASN A 164 2.28 12.63 -35.43
CA ASN A 164 3.39 12.87 -36.35
C ASN A 164 4.51 13.61 -35.61
N GLN A 165 4.71 14.89 -35.89
CA GLN A 165 5.74 15.69 -35.23
C GLN A 165 5.25 16.13 -33.85
N ASP A 166 6.13 16.05 -32.85
CA ASP A 166 5.88 16.46 -31.45
C ASP A 166 4.75 15.65 -30.77
N THR A 167 4.66 14.34 -31.03
CA THR A 167 3.55 13.49 -30.56
C THR A 167 3.39 13.44 -29.03
N LEU A 168 4.48 13.26 -28.28
CA LEU A 168 4.49 13.15 -26.82
C LEU A 168 5.37 14.25 -26.22
N TYR A 169 4.74 15.16 -25.49
CA TYR A 169 5.40 16.24 -24.77
C TYR A 169 5.43 15.95 -23.25
N THR A 170 6.61 15.90 -22.64
CA THR A 170 6.75 15.70 -21.18
C THR A 170 7.58 16.82 -20.56
N SER A 171 7.04 17.58 -19.61
CA SER A 171 7.62 18.87 -19.18
C SER A 171 7.64 19.10 -17.65
N LYS A 172 8.12 20.28 -17.23
CA LYS A 172 8.13 20.80 -15.84
C LYS A 172 8.88 19.97 -14.78
N ASN A 173 10.05 19.43 -15.10
CA ASN A 173 10.80 18.51 -14.21
C ASN A 173 9.91 17.40 -13.55
N GLY A 174 8.82 17.01 -14.22
CA GLY A 174 7.90 15.97 -13.74
C GLY A 174 8.48 14.58 -13.96
N ARG A 175 8.13 13.62 -13.12
CA ARG A 175 8.48 12.21 -13.32
C ARG A 175 7.36 11.45 -14.03
N ASN A 176 7.71 10.73 -15.09
CA ASN A 176 6.77 9.99 -15.92
C ASN A 176 7.22 8.54 -16.09
N PHE A 177 6.27 7.60 -16.12
CA PHE A 177 6.52 6.19 -16.37
C PHE A 177 5.57 5.65 -17.43
N PHE A 178 6.12 5.25 -18.58
CA PHE A 178 5.40 4.64 -19.69
C PHE A 178 5.78 3.16 -19.74
N ARG A 179 4.79 2.26 -19.72
CA ARG A 179 5.07 0.82 -19.83
C ARG A 179 4.09 0.12 -20.75
N ASP A 180 4.63 -0.77 -21.58
CA ASP A 180 3.87 -1.58 -22.53
C ASP A 180 3.09 -0.71 -23.55
N CYS A 181 3.61 0.47 -23.88
CA CYS A 181 2.94 1.43 -24.78
C CYS A 181 3.42 1.30 -26.23
N LEU A 182 2.55 1.66 -27.18
CA LEU A 182 2.94 1.99 -28.55
C LEU A 182 3.02 3.51 -28.69
N ILE A 183 4.14 4.04 -29.16
CA ILE A 183 4.32 5.47 -29.43
C ILE A 183 4.76 5.64 -30.88
N THR A 184 4.03 6.42 -31.68
CA THR A 184 4.34 6.61 -33.11
C THR A 184 4.54 8.08 -33.45
N GLY A 185 5.46 8.38 -34.36
CA GLY A 185 5.62 9.74 -34.86
C GLY A 185 6.68 9.92 -35.93
N THR A 186 6.89 11.17 -36.31
CA THR A 186 7.86 11.57 -37.34
C THR A 186 9.07 12.26 -36.71
N THR A 187 8.99 13.57 -36.51
CA THR A 187 10.07 14.42 -36.00
C THR A 187 9.87 14.71 -34.53
N ASP A 188 10.92 14.55 -33.72
CA ASP A 188 10.97 14.94 -32.32
C ASP A 188 9.76 14.41 -31.52
N PHE A 189 9.28 13.22 -31.86
CA PHE A 189 7.95 12.80 -31.43
C PHE A 189 7.89 12.38 -29.95
N ILE A 190 9.02 12.32 -29.27
CA ILE A 190 9.13 12.29 -27.80
C ILE A 190 10.06 13.44 -27.37
N PHE A 191 9.52 14.49 -26.75
CA PHE A 191 10.28 15.71 -26.49
C PHE A 191 9.89 16.42 -25.20
N GLY A 192 10.81 17.25 -24.70
CA GLY A 192 10.65 18.03 -23.48
C GLY A 192 11.69 17.74 -22.39
N GLU A 193 11.42 18.29 -21.22
CA GLU A 193 12.38 18.44 -20.10
C GLU A 193 12.34 17.28 -19.10
N ALA A 194 11.18 16.66 -18.93
CA ALA A 194 10.89 15.75 -17.83
C ALA A 194 11.85 14.55 -17.69
N THR A 195 11.87 13.99 -16.49
CA THR A 195 12.48 12.67 -16.25
C THR A 195 11.46 11.60 -16.59
N ALA A 196 11.67 10.83 -17.67
CA ALA A 196 10.72 9.84 -18.14
C ALA A 196 11.38 8.49 -18.42
N VAL A 197 10.76 7.44 -17.89
CA VAL A 197 11.15 6.06 -18.16
C VAL A 197 10.12 5.43 -19.11
N PHE A 198 10.63 4.80 -20.17
CA PHE A 198 9.86 3.99 -21.11
C PHE A 198 10.30 2.54 -20.97
N GLN A 199 9.42 1.64 -20.55
CA GLN A 199 9.74 0.24 -20.32
C GLN A 199 8.87 -0.67 -21.19
N ASN A 200 9.49 -1.58 -21.93
CA ASN A 200 8.78 -2.53 -22.82
C ASN A 200 7.88 -1.84 -23.86
N CYS A 201 8.21 -0.60 -24.25
CA CYS A 201 7.42 0.14 -25.23
C CYS A 201 7.86 -0.20 -26.65
N THR A 202 6.91 -0.17 -27.59
CA THR A 202 7.20 -0.12 -29.03
C THR A 202 7.22 1.33 -29.49
N ILE A 203 8.35 1.75 -30.04
CA ILE A 203 8.57 3.09 -30.56
C ILE A 203 8.62 2.96 -32.09
N HIS A 204 7.65 3.57 -32.79
CA HIS A 204 7.44 3.34 -34.22
C HIS A 204 7.61 4.62 -35.04
N SER A 205 8.70 4.70 -35.80
CA SER A 205 9.00 5.85 -36.66
C SER A 205 8.25 5.79 -37.99
N LEU A 206 7.55 6.87 -38.33
CA LEU A 206 6.77 6.96 -39.55
C LEU A 206 7.58 7.52 -40.73
N THR A 207 8.64 8.27 -40.47
CA THR A 207 9.52 8.86 -41.51
C THR A 207 10.98 8.86 -41.10
N ASN A 208 11.87 9.15 -42.05
CA ASN A 208 13.26 9.53 -41.78
C ASN A 208 13.32 10.83 -40.97
N SER A 209 13.55 10.73 -39.66
CA SER A 209 13.67 11.88 -38.75
C SER A 209 14.24 11.44 -37.39
N TYR A 210 13.77 12.03 -36.28
CA TYR A 210 14.32 11.87 -34.93
C TYR A 210 13.29 11.33 -33.96
N ILE A 211 13.67 10.33 -33.15
CA ILE A 211 12.80 9.78 -32.10
C ILE A 211 12.67 10.77 -30.94
N THR A 212 13.79 11.19 -30.35
CA THR A 212 13.77 12.09 -29.18
C THR A 212 14.30 13.49 -29.46
N ALA A 213 13.74 14.47 -28.74
CA ALA A 213 14.28 15.82 -28.62
C ALA A 213 14.23 16.30 -27.16
N ALA A 214 15.14 15.78 -26.33
CA ALA A 214 15.17 16.11 -24.90
C ALA A 214 15.67 17.55 -24.65
N SER A 215 15.13 18.18 -23.60
CA SER A 215 15.53 19.50 -23.08
C SER A 215 15.79 19.49 -21.58
N THR A 216 16.19 18.33 -21.04
CA THR A 216 16.59 18.13 -19.65
C THR A 216 17.63 19.18 -19.23
N THR A 217 17.47 19.72 -18.02
CA THR A 217 18.35 20.78 -17.51
C THR A 217 19.62 20.21 -16.85
N SER A 218 20.51 21.11 -16.42
CA SER A 218 21.71 20.77 -15.64
C SER A 218 21.41 20.18 -14.27
N GLU A 219 20.25 20.51 -13.69
CA GLU A 219 19.86 20.13 -12.32
C GLU A 219 19.29 18.70 -12.25
N GLN A 220 18.84 18.16 -13.38
CA GLN A 220 18.24 16.83 -13.45
C GLN A 220 19.31 15.75 -13.63
N ALA A 221 19.37 14.77 -12.73
CA ALA A 221 20.29 13.64 -12.85
C ALA A 221 20.00 12.76 -14.08
N PHE A 222 18.72 12.63 -14.44
CA PHE A 222 18.24 11.80 -15.54
C PHE A 222 17.30 12.59 -16.45
N GLY A 223 17.19 12.17 -17.71
CA GLY A 223 16.20 12.68 -18.67
C GLY A 223 15.33 11.52 -19.15
N TYR A 224 15.42 11.19 -20.43
CA TYR A 224 14.74 10.02 -20.99
C TYR A 224 15.56 8.75 -20.85
N VAL A 225 14.92 7.69 -20.38
CA VAL A 225 15.52 6.36 -20.27
C VAL A 225 14.57 5.31 -20.85
N PHE A 226 15.06 4.53 -21.80
CA PHE A 226 14.32 3.45 -22.45
C PHE A 226 14.88 2.11 -21.99
N PHE A 227 14.06 1.24 -21.43
CA PHE A 227 14.40 -0.12 -21.01
C PHE A 227 13.63 -1.14 -21.83
N ASN A 228 14.31 -2.13 -22.40
CA ASN A 228 13.68 -3.27 -23.07
C ASN A 228 12.66 -2.85 -24.15
N CYS A 229 12.87 -1.68 -24.76
CA CYS A 229 11.99 -1.16 -25.80
C CYS A 229 12.32 -1.81 -27.16
N LYS A 230 11.39 -1.66 -28.10
CA LYS A 230 11.60 -2.03 -29.50
C LYS A 230 11.45 -0.81 -30.40
N LEU A 231 12.48 -0.51 -31.17
CA LEU A 231 12.43 0.54 -32.20
C LEU A 231 12.05 -0.10 -33.54
N THR A 232 10.95 0.34 -34.11
CA THR A 232 10.39 -0.14 -35.37
C THR A 232 10.09 1.03 -36.29
N ALA A 233 9.82 0.76 -37.56
CA ALA A 233 9.59 1.80 -38.55
C ALA A 233 8.59 1.39 -39.62
N ALA A 234 7.88 2.36 -40.17
CA ALA A 234 7.15 2.23 -41.41
C ALA A 234 8.13 2.02 -42.58
N GLY A 235 7.68 1.42 -43.69
CA GLY A 235 8.57 1.06 -44.81
C GLY A 235 9.36 2.23 -45.41
N GLU A 236 8.83 3.45 -45.36
CA GLU A 236 9.52 4.67 -45.85
C GLU A 236 10.58 5.22 -44.88
N ALA A 237 10.53 4.84 -43.61
CA ALA A 237 11.47 5.26 -42.58
C ALA A 237 12.67 4.31 -42.54
N THR A 238 13.75 4.70 -43.21
CA THR A 238 15.00 3.96 -43.37
C THR A 238 16.23 4.68 -42.82
N LYS A 239 16.09 5.96 -42.44
CA LYS A 239 17.16 6.83 -41.92
C LYS A 239 16.65 7.62 -40.72
N VAL A 240 16.56 6.97 -39.58
CA VAL A 240 16.05 7.53 -38.33
C VAL A 240 17.20 7.67 -37.33
N TYR A 241 17.20 8.78 -36.60
CA TYR A 241 18.08 9.03 -35.47
C TYR A 241 17.36 8.73 -34.15
N LEU A 242 18.10 8.17 -33.20
CA LEU A 242 17.67 7.95 -31.81
C LEU A 242 17.25 9.26 -31.14
N GLY A 243 17.89 10.38 -31.49
CA GLY A 243 17.48 11.70 -31.03
C GLY A 243 18.47 12.80 -31.32
N ARG A 244 18.12 14.01 -30.86
CA ARG A 244 18.92 15.23 -30.98
C ARG A 244 18.66 16.19 -29.80
N PRO A 245 19.66 16.92 -29.29
CA PRO A 245 19.50 17.76 -28.11
C PRO A 245 18.72 19.03 -28.45
N TRP A 246 17.50 19.16 -27.92
CA TRP A 246 16.73 20.40 -28.10
C TRP A 246 17.35 21.56 -27.31
N ARG A 247 17.90 21.27 -26.12
CA ARG A 247 18.62 22.22 -25.25
C ARG A 247 19.98 21.66 -24.80
N PRO A 248 20.90 22.50 -24.28
CA PRO A 248 22.08 22.03 -23.56
C PRO A 248 21.69 21.10 -22.40
N PHE A 249 22.59 20.20 -22.00
CA PHE A 249 22.39 19.20 -20.93
C PHE A 249 21.29 18.17 -21.16
N ALA A 250 20.68 18.13 -22.35
CA ALA A 250 19.71 17.13 -22.74
C ALA A 250 20.23 15.70 -22.49
N LYS A 251 19.42 14.85 -21.87
CA LYS A 251 19.81 13.47 -21.53
C LYS A 251 18.86 12.46 -22.16
N THR A 252 19.40 11.45 -22.83
CA THR A 252 18.62 10.33 -23.39
C THR A 252 19.45 9.07 -23.36
N VAL A 253 18.90 7.98 -22.84
CA VAL A 253 19.60 6.71 -22.69
C VAL A 253 18.74 5.55 -23.17
N PHE A 254 19.28 4.70 -24.04
CA PHE A 254 18.65 3.44 -24.46
C PHE A 254 19.37 2.24 -23.84
N ILE A 255 18.62 1.37 -23.19
CA ILE A 255 19.14 0.23 -22.43
C ILE A 255 18.37 -1.02 -22.84
N ASP A 256 19.09 -2.08 -23.17
CA ASP A 256 18.53 -3.40 -23.52
C ASP A 256 17.46 -3.30 -24.64
N THR A 257 17.62 -2.31 -25.54
CA THR A 257 16.61 -1.96 -26.55
C THR A 257 16.91 -2.66 -27.89
N GLU A 258 15.91 -3.30 -28.48
CA GLU A 258 15.99 -3.88 -29.83
C GLU A 258 15.81 -2.77 -30.89
N MET A 259 16.82 -2.56 -31.73
CA MET A 259 16.86 -1.50 -32.74
C MET A 259 16.75 -2.06 -34.16
N GLY A 260 15.69 -1.67 -34.88
CA GLY A 260 15.51 -2.03 -36.30
C GLY A 260 16.54 -1.36 -37.24
N ALA A 261 16.64 -1.88 -38.47
CA ALA A 261 17.68 -1.49 -39.44
C ALA A 261 17.55 -0.04 -39.98
N HIS A 262 16.44 0.63 -39.66
CA HIS A 262 16.19 2.02 -40.02
C HIS A 262 16.99 3.02 -39.18
N ILE A 263 17.54 2.59 -38.03
CA ILE A 263 18.38 3.45 -37.20
C ILE A 263 19.73 3.65 -37.89
N VAL A 264 20.09 4.91 -38.13
CA VAL A 264 21.34 5.26 -38.81
C VAL A 264 22.55 4.85 -37.96
N PRO A 265 23.70 4.49 -38.58
CA PRO A 265 24.91 4.08 -37.83
C PRO A 265 25.37 5.13 -36.80
N ALA A 266 25.31 6.41 -37.16
CA ALA A 266 25.66 7.52 -36.26
C ALA A 266 24.79 7.57 -35.00
N GLY A 267 23.57 7.03 -35.04
CA GLY A 267 22.60 7.00 -33.95
C GLY A 267 22.00 8.36 -33.62
N TRP A 268 22.84 9.37 -33.40
CA TRP A 268 22.47 10.65 -32.79
C TRP A 268 22.86 11.83 -33.66
N ASP A 269 22.01 12.86 -33.70
CA ASP A 269 22.30 14.11 -34.40
C ASP A 269 22.62 15.23 -33.40
N PRO A 270 23.72 15.99 -33.60
CA PRO A 270 24.15 17.04 -32.67
C PRO A 270 23.29 18.33 -32.71
N TRP A 271 22.32 18.43 -33.63
CA TRP A 271 21.54 19.65 -33.87
C TRP A 271 22.45 20.83 -34.30
N LYS A 272 23.24 20.63 -35.37
CA LYS A 272 24.09 21.70 -35.91
C LYS A 272 23.26 22.84 -36.52
N GLY A 273 23.75 24.07 -36.38
CA GLY A 273 23.11 25.27 -36.95
C GLY A 273 22.10 25.96 -36.04
N ASP A 274 21.96 25.54 -34.78
CA ASP A 274 21.21 26.28 -33.77
C ASP A 274 22.02 27.49 -33.29
N ASN A 275 21.58 28.69 -33.68
CA ASN A 275 22.23 29.94 -33.29
C ASN A 275 22.02 30.30 -31.81
N MET A 276 20.95 29.78 -31.17
CA MET A 276 20.64 30.09 -29.78
C MET A 276 21.44 29.21 -28.82
N PHE A 277 21.65 27.94 -29.19
CA PHE A 277 22.45 26.98 -28.42
C PHE A 277 23.41 26.25 -29.36
N PRO A 278 24.54 26.86 -29.73
CA PRO A 278 25.56 26.17 -30.50
C PRO A 278 26.24 25.08 -29.65
N GLU A 279 26.73 24.03 -30.31
CA GLU A 279 27.58 23.00 -29.72
C GLU A 279 26.96 22.23 -28.53
N LYS A 280 25.64 21.98 -28.56
CA LYS A 280 24.90 21.25 -27.52
C LYS A 280 25.50 19.87 -27.22
N GLU A 281 26.11 19.22 -28.21
CA GLU A 281 26.80 17.93 -28.06
C GLU A 281 27.91 17.95 -27.00
N LYS A 282 28.46 19.11 -26.63
CA LYS A 282 29.47 19.23 -25.56
C LYS A 282 28.90 19.02 -24.16
N THR A 283 27.59 19.18 -23.99
CA THR A 283 26.92 19.14 -22.67
C THR A 283 25.82 18.09 -22.60
N ALA A 284 25.28 17.66 -23.74
CA ALA A 284 24.28 16.59 -23.79
C ALA A 284 24.87 15.25 -23.33
N PHE A 285 24.05 14.44 -22.67
CA PHE A 285 24.40 13.08 -22.24
C PHE A 285 23.55 12.05 -22.96
N TYR A 286 24.02 11.59 -24.11
CA TYR A 286 23.34 10.59 -24.94
C TYR A 286 24.10 9.28 -24.88
N ALA A 287 23.42 8.21 -24.46
CA ALA A 287 24.07 6.94 -24.18
C ALA A 287 23.26 5.70 -24.54
N GLU A 288 23.96 4.59 -24.73
CA GLU A 288 23.38 3.27 -24.96
C GLU A 288 24.03 2.21 -24.05
N TYR A 289 23.29 1.15 -23.75
CA TYR A 289 23.82 -0.05 -23.09
C TYR A 289 23.11 -1.30 -23.60
N ASN A 290 23.89 -2.27 -24.09
CA ASN A 290 23.41 -3.62 -24.42
C ASN A 290 22.19 -3.67 -25.36
N SER A 291 22.08 -2.69 -26.26
CA SER A 291 21.08 -2.72 -27.33
C SER A 291 21.42 -3.78 -28.38
N THR A 292 20.38 -4.33 -29.01
CA THR A 292 20.50 -5.45 -29.98
C THR A 292 19.76 -5.12 -31.28
N GLY A 293 19.88 -5.99 -32.29
CA GLY A 293 19.23 -5.82 -33.58
C GLY A 293 20.06 -5.06 -34.62
N PRO A 294 19.62 -5.03 -35.88
CA PRO A 294 20.43 -4.53 -37.01
C PRO A 294 20.77 -3.03 -36.95
N GLY A 295 20.02 -2.22 -36.18
CA GLY A 295 20.32 -0.81 -35.96
C GLY A 295 21.25 -0.52 -34.76
N ALA A 296 21.53 -1.54 -33.93
CA ALA A 296 22.38 -1.41 -32.75
C ALA A 296 23.86 -1.53 -33.14
N ASN A 297 24.43 -0.43 -33.65
CA ASN A 297 25.82 -0.36 -34.08
C ASN A 297 26.62 0.60 -33.18
N ALA A 298 26.97 0.11 -32.00
CA ALA A 298 27.69 0.88 -30.98
C ALA A 298 29.03 1.44 -31.48
N GLN A 299 29.73 0.74 -32.38
CA GLN A 299 31.03 1.17 -32.90
C GLN A 299 30.96 2.33 -33.89
N ALA A 300 29.81 2.55 -34.52
CA ALA A 300 29.61 3.60 -35.54
C ALA A 300 28.90 4.85 -35.00
N ARG A 301 28.60 4.91 -33.70
CA ARG A 301 27.89 6.04 -33.08
C ARG A 301 28.69 7.33 -33.16
N ALA A 302 27.97 8.45 -33.14
CA ALA A 302 28.57 9.77 -33.13
C ALA A 302 29.58 9.91 -31.97
N PRO A 303 30.80 10.43 -32.18
CA PRO A 303 31.89 10.36 -31.20
C PRO A 303 31.63 11.04 -29.85
N TRP A 304 30.65 11.95 -29.78
CA TRP A 304 30.27 12.67 -28.56
C TRP A 304 29.29 11.89 -27.67
N THR A 305 28.84 10.73 -28.13
CA THR A 305 27.89 9.86 -27.40
C THR A 305 28.65 8.81 -26.59
N LYS A 306 27.95 8.10 -25.70
CA LYS A 306 28.57 7.17 -24.76
C LYS A 306 27.97 5.77 -24.83
N GLN A 307 28.81 4.75 -24.78
CA GLN A 307 28.37 3.42 -24.34
C GLN A 307 28.58 3.34 -22.84
N LEU A 308 27.52 3.05 -22.08
CA LEU A 308 27.63 2.91 -20.64
C LEU A 308 28.49 1.69 -20.29
N THR A 309 29.21 1.78 -19.19
CA THR A 309 29.84 0.60 -18.57
C THR A 309 28.83 -0.20 -17.76
N ALA A 310 29.15 -1.45 -17.39
CA ALA A 310 28.30 -2.25 -16.51
C ALA A 310 28.03 -1.56 -15.15
N GLY A 311 29.05 -0.95 -14.54
CA GLY A 311 28.89 -0.23 -13.27
C GLY A 311 28.06 1.06 -13.40
N GLU A 312 28.13 1.76 -14.53
CA GLU A 312 27.24 2.90 -14.79
C GLU A 312 25.81 2.45 -15.02
N ARG A 313 25.62 1.34 -15.75
CA ARG A 313 24.31 0.72 -15.96
C ARG A 313 23.62 0.36 -14.64
N GLU A 314 24.34 -0.08 -13.62
CA GLU A 314 23.80 -0.37 -12.28
C GLU A 314 23.11 0.84 -11.63
N GLN A 315 23.50 2.07 -12.01
CA GLN A 315 22.85 3.30 -11.53
C GLN A 315 21.47 3.54 -12.17
N TYR A 316 21.19 2.92 -13.32
CA TYR A 316 19.93 3.09 -14.04
C TYR A 316 18.86 2.12 -13.54
N THR A 317 18.42 2.27 -12.29
CA THR A 317 17.24 1.57 -11.76
C THR A 317 16.01 2.48 -11.82
N ILE A 318 14.81 1.91 -11.93
CA ILE A 318 13.56 2.70 -11.93
C ILE A 318 13.49 3.58 -10.67
N ASP A 319 13.84 3.01 -9.52
CA ASP A 319 13.85 3.70 -8.23
C ASP A 319 14.78 4.91 -8.23
N HIS A 320 16.02 4.75 -8.73
CA HIS A 320 16.98 5.84 -8.78
C HIS A 320 16.59 6.92 -9.80
N ILE A 321 16.18 6.52 -11.00
CA ILE A 321 15.78 7.45 -12.07
C ILE A 321 14.57 8.29 -11.64
N LEU A 322 13.61 7.66 -10.95
CA LEU A 322 12.39 8.30 -10.51
C LEU A 322 12.46 8.79 -9.06
N SER A 323 13.65 8.93 -8.48
CA SER A 323 13.89 9.49 -7.14
C SER A 323 12.99 8.88 -6.06
N GLY A 324 12.99 7.55 -5.95
CA GLY A 324 12.24 6.78 -4.94
C GLY A 324 10.75 6.58 -5.26
N TRP A 325 10.26 7.07 -6.39
CA TRP A 325 8.91 6.76 -6.84
C TRP A 325 8.86 5.39 -7.50
N THR A 326 7.93 4.52 -7.05
CA THR A 326 7.69 3.19 -7.61
C THR A 326 6.39 3.16 -8.43
N PRO A 327 6.47 3.18 -9.77
CA PRO A 327 5.31 3.13 -10.64
C PRO A 327 4.56 1.79 -10.59
N GLY A 328 3.25 1.80 -10.84
CA GLY A 328 2.40 0.60 -10.84
C GLY A 328 1.95 0.16 -9.45
N ARG A 329 2.29 0.92 -8.40
CA ARG A 329 1.74 0.72 -7.05
C ARG A 329 0.28 1.15 -7.08
N LYS A 330 -0.66 0.19 -6.95
CA LYS A 330 -2.04 0.55 -6.60
C LYS A 330 -1.99 1.33 -5.29
N LEU A 331 -2.80 2.39 -5.16
CA LEU A 331 -2.89 3.15 -3.91
C LEU A 331 -3.11 2.14 -2.78
N ARG A 332 -2.23 2.16 -1.76
CA ARG A 332 -2.41 1.39 -0.53
C ARG A 332 -3.87 1.53 -0.08
N LEU A 333 -4.58 0.44 0.15
CA LEU A 333 -5.91 0.53 0.78
C LEU A 333 -5.73 1.31 2.07
N GLN A 334 -6.41 2.44 2.17
CA GLN A 334 -6.34 3.30 3.34
C GLN A 334 -7.36 2.83 4.37
N PRO A 335 -7.07 2.99 5.67
CA PRO A 335 -8.08 2.81 6.71
C PRO A 335 -9.33 3.64 6.40
N SER A 336 -10.50 3.04 6.53
CA SER A 336 -11.78 3.72 6.23
C SER A 336 -12.14 4.81 7.24
N GLY A 337 -11.56 4.79 8.43
CA GLY A 337 -11.95 5.58 9.61
C GLY A 337 -13.25 5.09 10.29
N VAL A 338 -13.99 4.17 9.66
CA VAL A 338 -15.31 3.70 10.12
C VAL A 338 -15.18 2.38 10.88
N PRO A 339 -15.66 2.27 12.13
CA PRO A 339 -15.67 1.00 12.86
C PRO A 339 -16.41 -0.10 12.10
N ASP A 340 -15.82 -1.29 12.02
CA ASP A 340 -16.47 -2.48 11.50
C ASP A 340 -17.02 -3.31 12.68
N THR A 341 -18.34 -3.50 12.70
CA THR A 341 -19.07 -4.22 13.75
C THR A 341 -19.62 -5.57 13.27
N SER A 342 -19.15 -6.06 12.12
CA SER A 342 -19.63 -7.31 11.51
C SER A 342 -19.39 -8.54 12.38
N PHE A 343 -18.28 -8.57 13.12
CA PHE A 343 -18.01 -9.65 14.07
C PHE A 343 -18.65 -9.38 15.44
N SER A 344 -19.47 -10.34 15.90
CA SER A 344 -19.92 -10.42 17.29
C SER A 344 -20.14 -11.88 17.70
N VAL A 345 -20.00 -12.17 19.00
CA VAL A 345 -20.27 -13.51 19.55
C VAL A 345 -21.72 -13.94 19.28
N LYS A 346 -22.69 -13.03 19.46
CA LYS A 346 -24.12 -13.31 19.18
C LYS A 346 -24.38 -13.54 17.69
N GLY A 347 -23.71 -12.80 16.81
CA GLY A 347 -23.79 -13.02 15.36
C GLY A 347 -23.26 -14.39 14.98
N SER A 348 -22.09 -14.76 15.51
CA SER A 348 -21.48 -16.07 15.31
C SER A 348 -22.38 -17.20 15.82
N TYR A 349 -23.00 -17.03 17.00
CA TYR A 349 -23.97 -18.00 17.52
C TYR A 349 -25.13 -18.24 16.55
N ARG A 350 -25.75 -17.17 16.03
CA ARG A 350 -26.84 -17.29 15.04
C ARG A 350 -26.41 -18.01 13.76
N GLN A 351 -25.16 -17.86 13.36
CA GLN A 351 -24.60 -18.51 12.17
C GLN A 351 -24.31 -20.01 12.40
N GLU A 352 -23.81 -20.38 13.57
CA GLU A 352 -23.42 -21.75 13.90
C GLU A 352 -24.60 -22.62 14.37
N HIS A 353 -25.58 -22.02 15.06
CA HIS A 353 -26.70 -22.75 15.67
C HIS A 353 -27.50 -23.63 14.69
N PRO A 354 -27.80 -23.24 13.44
CA PRO A 354 -28.48 -24.10 12.48
C PRO A 354 -27.74 -25.40 12.15
N ARG A 355 -26.39 -25.39 12.21
CA ARG A 355 -25.56 -26.58 11.96
C ARG A 355 -25.25 -27.35 13.24
N ARG A 356 -25.45 -26.71 14.40
CA ARG A 356 -25.04 -27.21 15.71
C ARG A 356 -26.09 -26.78 16.76
N PRO A 357 -27.27 -27.42 16.78
CA PRO A 357 -28.39 -26.96 17.60
C PRO A 357 -28.10 -27.03 19.12
N ASP A 358 -27.15 -27.87 19.55
CA ASP A 358 -26.82 -28.06 20.97
C ASP A 358 -25.87 -26.99 21.55
N ILE A 359 -25.30 -26.11 20.71
CA ILE A 359 -24.38 -25.09 21.19
C ILE A 359 -25.12 -24.05 22.02
N ARG A 360 -24.44 -23.50 23.02
CA ARG A 360 -24.93 -22.37 23.84
C ARG A 360 -23.83 -21.33 23.96
N ILE A 361 -24.20 -20.06 23.99
CA ILE A 361 -23.23 -19.01 24.35
C ILE A 361 -22.76 -19.28 25.78
N ALA A 362 -21.45 -19.43 25.95
CA ALA A 362 -20.87 -19.65 27.25
C ALA A 362 -21.11 -18.41 28.12
N ASP A 363 -21.85 -18.60 29.21
CA ASP A 363 -22.10 -17.54 30.18
C ASP A 363 -21.16 -17.71 31.39
N ALA A 364 -20.71 -16.56 31.88
CA ALA A 364 -19.94 -16.46 33.09
C ALA A 364 -20.38 -15.17 33.80
N PRO A 365 -21.40 -15.25 34.66
CA PRO A 365 -21.74 -14.17 35.57
C PRO A 365 -20.50 -13.78 36.38
N ARG A 366 -20.37 -12.50 36.74
CA ARG A 366 -19.23 -12.03 37.54
C ARG A 366 -19.18 -12.75 38.89
N PRO A 367 -18.15 -13.55 39.19
CA PRO A 367 -18.04 -14.21 40.49
C PRO A 367 -17.80 -13.18 41.60
N ALA A 368 -18.29 -13.44 42.82
CA ALA A 368 -18.02 -12.57 43.98
C ALA A 368 -16.51 -12.49 44.30
N SER A 369 -15.74 -13.49 43.90
CA SER A 369 -14.28 -13.54 44.01
C SER A 369 -13.54 -12.68 42.99
N VAL A 370 -14.23 -12.01 42.05
CA VAL A 370 -13.63 -11.22 40.97
C VAL A 370 -14.10 -9.76 41.02
N GLN A 371 -13.12 -8.86 40.99
CA GLN A 371 -13.30 -7.44 40.77
C GLN A 371 -13.14 -7.12 39.28
N GLU A 372 -14.02 -6.28 38.75
CA GLU A 372 -13.98 -5.76 37.39
C GLU A 372 -13.78 -4.26 37.39
N ILE A 373 -12.86 -3.78 36.55
CA ILE A 373 -12.61 -2.36 36.30
C ILE A 373 -12.62 -2.21 34.78
N ARG A 374 -13.50 -1.35 34.25
CA ARG A 374 -13.75 -1.26 32.80
C ARG A 374 -13.39 0.10 32.26
N GLN A 375 -13.12 0.14 30.95
CA GLN A 375 -12.86 1.34 30.16
C GLN A 375 -11.65 2.14 30.65
N VAL A 376 -10.58 1.45 31.05
CA VAL A 376 -9.34 2.13 31.48
C VAL A 376 -8.51 2.46 30.24
N PRO A 377 -8.20 3.75 29.98
CA PRO A 377 -7.34 4.10 28.86
C PRO A 377 -5.90 3.65 29.13
N TYR A 378 -5.29 2.99 28.15
CA TYR A 378 -3.89 2.56 28.25
C TYR A 378 -2.97 3.23 27.24
N ARG A 379 -3.51 3.72 26.11
CA ARG A 379 -2.75 4.38 25.05
C ARG A 379 -3.62 5.37 24.29
N THR A 380 -3.01 6.47 23.87
CA THR A 380 -3.53 7.34 22.81
C THR A 380 -2.77 7.06 21.53
N THR A 381 -3.48 6.71 20.45
CA THR A 381 -2.89 6.47 19.13
C THR A 381 -2.41 7.78 18.49
N PRO A 382 -1.56 7.74 17.45
CA PRO A 382 -1.16 8.94 16.71
C PRO A 382 -2.31 9.75 16.07
N MET A 383 -3.52 9.16 15.99
CA MET A 383 -4.73 9.82 15.50
C MET A 383 -5.65 10.27 16.65
N ASP A 384 -5.11 10.48 17.85
CA ASP A 384 -5.81 10.92 19.05
C ASP A 384 -6.95 10.01 19.54
N LYS A 385 -7.03 8.77 19.05
CA LYS A 385 -7.96 7.76 19.58
C LYS A 385 -7.41 7.15 20.87
N GLN A 386 -8.21 7.13 21.93
CA GLN A 386 -7.91 6.34 23.12
C GLN A 386 -8.24 4.86 22.91
N LEU A 387 -7.25 4.01 23.21
CA LEU A 387 -7.42 2.57 23.32
C LEU A 387 -7.65 2.20 24.78
N LEU A 388 -8.63 1.32 24.99
CA LEU A 388 -9.13 0.97 26.31
C LEU A 388 -8.80 -0.48 26.64
N ILE A 389 -8.71 -0.75 27.94
CA ILE A 389 -8.63 -2.09 28.51
C ILE A 389 -9.67 -2.26 29.60
N ASP A 390 -10.08 -3.51 29.81
CA ASP A 390 -10.86 -3.93 30.98
C ASP A 390 -10.05 -4.93 31.80
N ILE A 391 -10.13 -4.81 33.12
CA ILE A 391 -9.29 -5.53 34.09
C ILE A 391 -10.19 -6.41 34.95
N TYR A 392 -9.86 -7.69 35.02
CA TYR A 392 -10.54 -8.72 35.79
C TYR A 392 -9.52 -9.32 36.75
N LYS A 393 -9.71 -9.13 38.06
CA LYS A 393 -8.71 -9.56 39.06
C LYS A 393 -9.35 -10.17 40.31
N PRO A 394 -8.63 -10.99 41.07
CA PRO A 394 -9.11 -11.51 42.35
C PRO A 394 -9.52 -10.37 43.31
N ALA A 395 -10.68 -10.51 43.96
CA ALA A 395 -11.30 -9.47 44.79
C ALA A 395 -10.61 -9.30 46.16
N LYS A 396 -9.96 -10.34 46.70
CA LYS A 396 -9.29 -10.26 47.99
C LYS A 396 -8.02 -9.42 47.87
N LYS A 397 -7.94 -8.34 48.66
CA LYS A 397 -6.68 -7.59 48.85
C LYS A 397 -5.69 -8.46 49.63
N GLY A 398 -4.72 -9.03 48.93
CA GLY A 398 -3.56 -9.70 49.51
C GLY A 398 -2.26 -8.97 49.15
N LYS A 399 -1.18 -9.21 49.90
CA LYS A 399 0.17 -8.76 49.51
C LYS A 399 0.73 -9.52 48.30
N THR A 400 0.09 -10.64 47.93
CA THR A 400 0.51 -11.54 46.87
C THR A 400 0.19 -10.95 45.49
N ARG A 401 1.22 -10.83 44.65
CA ARG A 401 1.07 -10.49 43.24
C ARG A 401 0.69 -11.73 42.43
N HIS A 402 -0.14 -11.53 41.43
CA HIS A 402 -0.75 -12.59 40.64
C HIS A 402 -0.17 -12.62 39.22
N PRO A 403 -0.02 -13.81 38.61
CA PRO A 403 0.31 -13.90 37.19
C PRO A 403 -0.78 -13.19 36.38
N ALA A 404 -0.40 -12.55 35.28
CA ALA A 404 -1.31 -11.76 34.47
C ALA A 404 -1.39 -12.24 33.03
N VAL A 405 -2.54 -12.01 32.39
CA VAL A 405 -2.82 -12.44 31.02
C VAL A 405 -3.40 -11.26 30.24
N LEU A 406 -2.69 -10.80 29.21
CA LEU A 406 -3.25 -9.89 28.20
C LEU A 406 -4.08 -10.70 27.20
N MET A 407 -5.33 -10.32 26.97
CA MET A 407 -6.28 -11.06 26.14
C MET A 407 -6.69 -10.23 24.92
N VAL A 408 -6.33 -10.71 23.74
CA VAL A 408 -6.53 -10.03 22.45
C VAL A 408 -7.73 -10.63 21.74
N HIS A 409 -8.65 -9.78 21.29
CA HIS A 409 -9.87 -10.22 20.62
C HIS A 409 -9.62 -10.53 19.13
N GLY A 410 -10.42 -11.46 18.58
CA GLY A 410 -10.46 -11.75 17.14
C GLY A 410 -11.32 -10.76 16.34
N GLY A 411 -11.62 -11.09 15.08
CA GLY A 411 -12.38 -10.23 14.17
C GLY A 411 -11.61 -9.79 12.92
N GLY A 412 -10.62 -10.58 12.49
CA GLY A 412 -9.86 -10.35 11.26
C GLY A 412 -9.08 -9.04 11.23
N TRP A 413 -8.50 -8.63 12.37
CA TRP A 413 -7.80 -7.35 12.57
C TRP A 413 -8.65 -6.10 12.28
N ARG A 414 -9.92 -6.28 11.89
CA ARG A 414 -10.76 -5.27 11.26
C ARG A 414 -11.95 -4.87 12.12
N SER A 415 -12.46 -5.83 12.90
CA SER A 415 -13.68 -5.73 13.70
C SER A 415 -13.48 -6.34 15.09
N GLY A 416 -14.50 -6.23 15.92
CA GLY A 416 -14.51 -6.75 17.29
C GLY A 416 -13.96 -5.77 18.32
N ASP A 417 -14.07 -6.15 19.59
CA ASP A 417 -13.62 -5.34 20.72
C ASP A 417 -13.25 -6.21 21.93
N ARG A 418 -12.62 -5.59 22.92
CA ARG A 418 -12.11 -6.25 24.14
C ARG A 418 -13.18 -7.04 24.93
N THR A 419 -14.46 -6.69 24.81
CA THR A 419 -15.52 -7.33 25.59
C THR A 419 -15.80 -8.77 25.18
N HIS A 420 -15.36 -9.20 23.99
CA HIS A 420 -15.46 -10.59 23.53
C HIS A 420 -14.79 -11.59 24.48
N ASN A 421 -13.76 -11.16 25.21
CA ASN A 421 -13.00 -12.01 26.13
C ASN A 421 -13.55 -11.99 27.57
N THR A 422 -14.64 -11.26 27.86
CA THR A 422 -15.18 -11.04 29.22
C THR A 422 -15.41 -12.35 29.99
N HIS A 423 -16.06 -13.33 29.37
CA HIS A 423 -16.45 -14.56 30.07
C HIS A 423 -15.24 -15.41 30.48
N LEU A 424 -14.26 -15.52 29.57
CA LEU A 424 -13.02 -16.24 29.85
C LEU A 424 -12.15 -15.49 30.87
N ALA A 425 -12.06 -14.16 30.76
CA ALA A 425 -11.35 -13.31 31.72
C ALA A 425 -11.89 -13.45 33.14
N ARG A 426 -13.21 -13.49 33.32
CA ARG A 426 -13.85 -13.74 34.63
C ARG A 426 -13.46 -15.09 35.21
N LYS A 427 -13.49 -16.15 34.41
CA LYS A 427 -13.21 -17.52 34.85
C LYS A 427 -11.73 -17.71 35.20
N LEU A 428 -10.82 -17.13 34.42
CA LEU A 428 -9.39 -17.12 34.73
C LEU A 428 -9.08 -16.25 35.96
N ALA A 429 -9.73 -15.09 36.11
CA ALA A 429 -9.57 -14.26 37.30
C ALA A 429 -10.04 -14.97 38.57
N ALA A 430 -11.12 -15.74 38.50
CA ALA A 430 -11.57 -16.59 39.60
C ALA A 430 -10.57 -17.70 39.96
N LYS A 431 -9.70 -18.10 39.02
CA LYS A 431 -8.57 -19.03 39.23
C LYS A 431 -7.29 -18.34 39.71
N GLY A 432 -7.30 -17.04 39.97
CA GLY A 432 -6.18 -16.33 40.59
C GLY A 432 -5.27 -15.57 39.63
N TYR A 433 -5.71 -15.31 38.39
CA TYR A 433 -4.99 -14.50 37.39
C TYR A 433 -5.48 -13.05 37.35
N VAL A 434 -4.62 -12.10 36.99
CA VAL A 434 -5.08 -10.77 36.54
C VAL A 434 -5.27 -10.81 35.04
N CYS A 435 -6.51 -10.80 34.57
CA CYS A 435 -6.82 -10.83 33.14
C CYS A 435 -7.13 -9.42 32.64
N ILE A 436 -6.49 -9.02 31.55
CA ILE A 436 -6.65 -7.69 30.95
C ILE A 436 -7.06 -7.88 29.50
N THR A 437 -8.26 -7.46 29.13
CA THR A 437 -8.73 -7.49 27.75
C THR A 437 -8.46 -6.15 27.09
N ALA A 438 -7.87 -6.11 25.90
CA ALA A 438 -7.43 -4.87 25.26
C ALA A 438 -8.11 -4.62 23.92
N ASP A 439 -8.47 -3.36 23.67
CA ASP A 439 -8.68 -2.87 22.31
C ASP A 439 -7.31 -2.67 21.64
N TYR A 440 -7.26 -2.77 20.31
CA TYR A 440 -6.12 -2.37 19.48
C TYR A 440 -6.60 -1.62 18.24
N SER A 441 -5.69 -0.94 17.53
CA SER A 441 -6.04 -0.28 16.28
C SER A 441 -6.45 -1.31 15.23
N LEU A 442 -7.72 -1.28 14.84
CA LEU A 442 -8.26 -2.12 13.77
C LEU A 442 -7.83 -1.58 12.40
N SER A 443 -7.84 -2.42 11.37
CA SER A 443 -7.47 -2.06 9.98
C SER A 443 -8.36 -0.97 9.37
N THR A 444 -9.55 -0.76 9.93
CA THR A 444 -10.39 0.39 9.62
C THR A 444 -9.83 1.71 10.12
N GLN A 445 -8.91 1.70 11.09
CA GLN A 445 -8.31 2.87 11.71
C GLN A 445 -6.83 3.00 11.36
N ALA A 446 -6.04 1.95 11.54
CA ALA A 446 -4.62 1.95 11.22
C ALA A 446 -4.19 0.61 10.64
N LEU A 447 -3.24 0.65 9.71
CA LEU A 447 -2.71 -0.53 9.05
C LEU A 447 -1.57 -1.15 9.89
N TYR A 448 -1.15 -2.36 9.52
CA TYR A 448 0.08 -2.96 10.03
C TYR A 448 1.27 -1.95 9.94
N PRO A 449 2.12 -1.85 10.99
CA PRO A 449 2.15 -2.67 12.22
C PRO A 449 1.45 -2.05 13.45
N ALA A 450 0.51 -1.10 13.30
CA ALA A 450 -0.02 -0.32 14.43
C ALA A 450 -0.58 -1.16 15.59
N ALA A 451 -1.37 -2.21 15.29
CA ALA A 451 -1.94 -3.10 16.30
C ALA A 451 -0.87 -3.80 17.17
N ILE A 452 0.27 -4.16 16.60
CA ILE A 452 1.40 -4.78 17.31
C ILE A 452 1.98 -3.78 18.31
N HIS A 453 2.19 -2.54 17.88
CA HIS A 453 2.70 -1.48 18.74
C HIS A 453 1.74 -1.21 19.90
N ASP A 454 0.44 -1.14 19.62
CA ASP A 454 -0.61 -0.93 20.62
C ASP A 454 -0.57 -2.00 21.70
N LEU A 455 -0.55 -3.27 21.31
CA LEU A 455 -0.56 -4.39 22.25
C LEU A 455 0.76 -4.53 23.03
N LYS A 456 1.91 -4.23 22.41
CA LYS A 456 3.18 -4.13 23.15
C LYS A 456 3.11 -2.99 24.18
N ALA A 457 2.52 -1.85 23.84
CA ALA A 457 2.26 -0.79 24.81
C ALA A 457 1.29 -1.22 25.93
N ALA A 458 0.31 -2.08 25.65
CA ALA A 458 -0.55 -2.66 26.69
C ALA A 458 0.25 -3.53 27.67
N VAL A 459 1.19 -4.37 27.20
CA VAL A 459 2.09 -5.14 28.09
C VAL A 459 2.93 -4.20 28.96
N ARG A 460 3.44 -3.11 28.39
CA ARG A 460 4.19 -2.10 29.16
C ARG A 460 3.32 -1.41 30.20
N TRP A 461 2.10 -1.06 29.82
CA TRP A 461 1.10 -0.50 30.73
C TRP A 461 0.83 -1.44 31.90
N MET A 462 0.71 -2.76 31.67
CA MET A 462 0.54 -3.75 32.74
C MET A 462 1.69 -3.71 33.75
N ARG A 463 2.92 -3.54 33.26
CA ARG A 463 4.12 -3.46 34.12
C ARG A 463 4.17 -2.15 34.90
N THR A 464 3.88 -1.03 34.25
CA THR A 464 3.83 0.29 34.89
C THR A 464 2.79 0.34 36.00
N ASN A 465 1.64 -0.31 35.79
CA ASN A 465 0.53 -0.31 36.76
C ASN A 465 0.48 -1.56 37.63
N ALA A 466 1.57 -2.33 37.69
CA ALA A 466 1.57 -3.64 38.34
C ALA A 466 1.26 -3.58 39.84
N GLN A 467 1.71 -2.53 40.52
CA GLN A 467 1.42 -2.33 41.94
C GLN A 467 -0.06 -2.08 42.21
N GLU A 468 -0.73 -1.28 41.38
CA GLU A 468 -2.14 -0.93 41.52
C GLU A 468 -3.04 -2.15 41.30
N TYR A 469 -2.73 -2.93 40.27
CA TYR A 469 -3.57 -4.07 39.87
C TYR A 469 -3.11 -5.41 40.43
N GLY A 470 -2.02 -5.44 41.21
CA GLY A 470 -1.50 -6.65 41.84
C GLY A 470 -0.88 -7.63 40.84
N ILE A 471 -0.29 -7.13 39.76
CA ILE A 471 0.35 -7.93 38.70
C ILE A 471 1.77 -8.31 39.13
N ASP A 472 2.11 -9.57 38.92
CA ASP A 472 3.49 -10.03 38.95
C ASP A 472 4.14 -9.78 37.59
N THR A 473 5.05 -8.80 37.55
CA THR A 473 5.75 -8.44 36.31
C THR A 473 6.64 -9.57 35.79
N ALA A 474 7.06 -10.53 36.61
CA ALA A 474 7.83 -11.67 36.11
C ALA A 474 6.96 -12.74 35.43
N ARG A 475 5.63 -12.64 35.49
CA ARG A 475 4.68 -13.66 35.05
C ARG A 475 3.54 -13.05 34.23
N ILE A 476 3.86 -12.52 33.05
CA ILE A 476 2.89 -11.96 32.12
C ILE A 476 2.78 -12.87 30.90
N ALA A 477 1.59 -13.43 30.65
CA ALA A 477 1.25 -14.11 29.42
C ALA A 477 0.45 -13.20 28.48
N ILE A 478 0.43 -13.56 27.20
CA ILE A 478 -0.51 -13.02 26.22
C ILE A 478 -1.30 -14.17 25.60
N MET A 479 -2.55 -13.92 25.30
CA MET A 479 -3.39 -14.85 24.58
C MET A 479 -4.32 -14.14 23.61
N GLY A 480 -4.79 -14.85 22.61
CA GLY A 480 -5.84 -14.31 21.75
C GLY A 480 -6.51 -15.35 20.88
N PHE A 481 -7.55 -14.88 20.20
CA PHE A 481 -8.41 -15.67 19.33
C PHE A 481 -8.33 -15.19 17.88
N SER A 482 -8.19 -16.09 16.90
CA SER A 482 -8.24 -15.73 15.47
C SER A 482 -7.15 -14.70 15.15
N ALA A 483 -7.50 -13.55 14.57
CA ALA A 483 -6.59 -12.41 14.44
C ALA A 483 -5.88 -12.02 15.76
N GLY A 484 -6.55 -12.15 16.91
CA GLY A 484 -5.91 -11.93 18.21
C GLY A 484 -4.92 -13.04 18.60
N GLY A 485 -5.13 -14.27 18.14
CA GLY A 485 -4.21 -15.39 18.32
C GLY A 485 -2.93 -15.17 17.51
N GLU A 486 -3.09 -14.75 16.26
CA GLU A 486 -1.97 -14.31 15.40
C GLU A 486 -1.18 -13.17 16.05
N LEU A 487 -1.87 -12.11 16.52
CA LEU A 487 -1.20 -10.98 17.20
C LEU A 487 -0.51 -11.42 18.50
N ALA A 488 -1.10 -12.32 19.28
CA ALA A 488 -0.48 -12.87 20.49
C ALA A 488 0.79 -13.67 20.16
N ALA A 489 0.72 -14.51 19.12
CA ALA A 489 1.87 -15.26 18.61
C ALA A 489 2.97 -14.32 18.09
N PHE A 490 2.61 -13.28 17.35
CA PHE A 490 3.54 -12.28 16.83
C PHE A 490 4.30 -11.59 17.96
N ILE A 491 3.59 -11.13 18.99
CA ILE A 491 4.18 -10.42 20.13
C ILE A 491 5.16 -11.33 20.90
N GLY A 492 4.81 -12.59 21.12
CA GLY A 492 5.69 -13.55 21.78
C GLY A 492 6.90 -13.94 20.92
N ALA A 493 6.72 -14.17 19.62
CA ALA A 493 7.80 -14.47 18.69
C ALA A 493 8.80 -13.29 18.60
N THR A 494 8.30 -12.06 18.65
CA THR A 494 9.10 -10.83 18.61
C THR A 494 9.54 -10.33 19.99
N ASN A 495 9.60 -11.20 21.00
CA ASN A 495 10.20 -10.89 22.28
C ASN A 495 11.63 -10.36 22.11
N GLY A 496 11.90 -9.14 22.56
CA GLY A 496 13.22 -8.51 22.47
C GLY A 496 13.61 -8.00 21.07
N ASN A 497 12.71 -8.07 20.08
CA ASN A 497 12.95 -7.50 18.77
C ASN A 497 12.60 -6.00 18.75
N GLY A 498 13.63 -5.16 18.72
CA GLY A 498 13.50 -3.70 18.73
C GLY A 498 12.73 -3.11 17.54
N GLN A 499 12.65 -3.82 16.40
CA GLN A 499 11.92 -3.36 15.21
C GLN A 499 10.43 -3.13 15.48
N PHE A 500 9.85 -3.86 16.43
CA PHE A 500 8.40 -3.86 16.66
C PHE A 500 7.98 -3.19 17.97
N GLU A 501 8.88 -2.50 18.67
CA GLU A 501 8.53 -1.85 19.95
C GLU A 501 7.66 -0.58 19.80
N GLY A 502 7.63 -0.02 18.58
CA GLY A 502 6.84 1.16 18.19
C GLY A 502 7.64 2.45 18.08
N GLU A 503 7.06 3.47 17.44
CA GLU A 503 7.67 4.80 17.30
C GLU A 503 7.47 5.63 18.58
N ARG A 504 8.58 6.20 19.08
CA ARG A 504 8.76 7.08 20.27
C ARG A 504 9.04 6.36 21.59
N GLY A 505 10.31 6.31 22.01
CA GLY A 505 10.76 6.40 23.42
C GLY A 505 10.18 5.45 24.49
N GLU A 506 9.30 4.52 24.12
CA GLU A 506 8.55 3.61 24.99
C GLU A 506 9.21 2.22 25.06
N GLU A 507 10.53 2.14 25.04
CA GLU A 507 11.23 0.85 25.17
C GLU A 507 11.21 0.29 26.60
N LYS A 508 10.74 1.10 27.57
CA LYS A 508 10.70 0.76 28.99
C LYS A 508 9.33 1.08 29.60
N PRO A 509 8.79 0.20 30.47
CA PRO A 509 9.31 -1.14 30.81
C PRO A 509 9.22 -2.10 29.60
N SER A 510 9.81 -3.29 29.70
CA SER A 510 9.85 -4.27 28.60
C SER A 510 8.46 -4.73 28.14
N SER A 511 8.25 -4.95 26.84
CA SER A 511 7.02 -5.58 26.31
C SER A 511 7.08 -7.12 26.28
N THR A 512 8.12 -7.73 26.84
CA THR A 512 8.30 -9.19 26.80
C THR A 512 7.25 -9.95 27.60
N VAL A 513 6.81 -11.08 27.06
CA VAL A 513 5.84 -11.99 27.69
C VAL A 513 6.48 -13.36 27.95
N GLN A 514 6.02 -14.06 28.98
CA GLN A 514 6.58 -15.32 29.48
C GLN A 514 5.81 -16.56 29.00
N ALA A 515 4.63 -16.39 28.41
CA ALA A 515 3.89 -17.47 27.79
C ALA A 515 2.93 -16.91 26.72
N VAL A 516 2.65 -17.72 25.69
CA VAL A 516 1.67 -17.39 24.65
C VAL A 516 0.61 -18.49 24.57
N VAL A 517 -0.65 -18.09 24.47
CA VAL A 517 -1.75 -18.98 24.08
C VAL A 517 -2.36 -18.48 22.78
N ASP A 518 -2.16 -19.24 21.73
CA ASP A 518 -2.74 -18.99 20.41
C ASP A 518 -3.98 -19.87 20.21
N ILE A 519 -5.15 -19.23 20.13
CA ILE A 519 -6.42 -19.91 19.85
C ILE A 519 -6.81 -19.60 18.40
N ASP A 520 -6.61 -20.57 17.51
CA ASP A 520 -7.04 -20.48 16.12
C ASP A 520 -6.46 -19.26 15.34
N GLY A 521 -5.25 -18.81 15.69
CA GLY A 521 -4.48 -17.83 14.94
C GLY A 521 -3.58 -18.46 13.89
N ILE A 522 -3.49 -17.82 12.73
CA ILE A 522 -2.54 -18.23 11.69
C ILE A 522 -1.12 -17.77 12.06
N LEU A 523 -0.11 -18.58 11.75
CA LEU A 523 1.29 -18.25 12.04
C LEU A 523 2.09 -17.90 10.78
N ALA A 524 1.51 -18.16 9.60
CA ALA A 524 2.10 -17.83 8.31
C ALA A 524 1.02 -17.37 7.31
N PHE A 525 1.11 -16.11 6.87
CA PHE A 525 0.22 -15.56 5.85
C PHE A 525 0.53 -16.10 4.45
N ILE A 526 1.81 -16.37 4.16
CA ILE A 526 2.28 -17.03 2.93
C ILE A 526 2.61 -18.48 3.25
N HIS A 527 1.59 -19.34 3.16
CA HIS A 527 1.70 -20.77 3.42
C HIS A 527 0.66 -21.55 2.59
N PRO A 528 0.91 -22.80 2.15
CA PRO A 528 -0.07 -23.59 1.40
C PRO A 528 -1.41 -23.78 2.12
N GLU A 529 -1.40 -23.83 3.45
CA GLU A 529 -2.61 -23.95 4.27
C GLU A 529 -3.32 -22.60 4.50
N SER A 530 -2.68 -21.48 4.18
CA SER A 530 -3.24 -20.15 4.42
C SER A 530 -4.30 -19.81 3.38
N GLY A 531 -5.51 -19.50 3.86
CA GLY A 531 -6.57 -18.95 3.02
C GLY A 531 -6.49 -17.43 2.82
N GLU A 532 -5.64 -16.72 3.58
CA GLU A 532 -5.56 -15.25 3.53
C GLU A 532 -4.86 -14.75 2.25
N GLY A 533 -5.32 -13.61 1.75
CA GLY A 533 -4.82 -13.01 0.50
C GLY A 533 -5.33 -13.67 -0.78
N ASN A 534 -6.29 -14.60 -0.70
CA ASN A 534 -7.09 -15.00 -1.85
C ASN A 534 -8.25 -14.02 -2.06
N ASP A 535 -7.95 -12.89 -2.71
CA ASP A 535 -8.88 -11.79 -2.91
C ASP A 535 -9.81 -11.97 -4.15
N SER A 536 -9.92 -13.20 -4.68
CA SER A 536 -10.65 -13.49 -5.93
C SER A 536 -12.16 -13.27 -5.85
N ARG A 537 -12.76 -13.37 -4.66
CA ARG A 537 -14.19 -13.11 -4.41
C ARG A 537 -14.44 -11.81 -3.68
N SER A 538 -13.65 -11.55 -2.66
CA SER A 538 -13.72 -10.36 -1.81
C SER A 538 -12.35 -10.10 -1.21
N VAL A 539 -12.05 -8.83 -0.93
CA VAL A 539 -10.79 -8.44 -0.26
C VAL A 539 -10.73 -9.11 1.12
N SER A 540 -9.64 -9.84 1.36
CA SER A 540 -9.41 -10.56 2.62
C SER A 540 -9.11 -9.62 3.79
N ALA A 541 -9.31 -10.13 5.00
CA ALA A 541 -9.05 -9.39 6.23
C ALA A 541 -7.57 -8.96 6.33
N ALA A 542 -6.65 -9.86 5.96
CA ALA A 542 -5.23 -9.56 5.89
C ALA A 542 -4.91 -8.46 4.85
N THR A 543 -5.52 -8.50 3.65
CA THR A 543 -5.33 -7.44 2.64
C THR A 543 -5.77 -6.07 3.15
N TYR A 544 -6.91 -5.98 3.85
CA TYR A 544 -7.32 -4.74 4.51
C TYR A 544 -6.34 -4.28 5.59
N TRP A 545 -5.77 -5.21 6.35
CA TRP A 545 -4.85 -4.89 7.43
C TRP A 545 -3.49 -4.39 6.93
N PHE A 546 -2.98 -4.96 5.85
CA PHE A 546 -1.71 -4.56 5.25
C PHE A 546 -1.82 -3.32 4.37
N GLY A 547 -2.99 -3.15 3.74
CA GLY A 547 -3.22 -2.13 2.74
C GLY A 547 -2.76 -2.54 1.34
N TYR A 548 -2.27 -3.78 1.16
CA TYR A 548 -1.79 -4.32 -0.11
C TYR A 548 -2.20 -5.78 -0.27
N PRO A 549 -2.58 -6.20 -1.48
CA PRO A 549 -2.68 -7.62 -1.82
C PRO A 549 -1.34 -8.33 -1.63
N LYS A 550 -1.39 -9.62 -1.32
CA LYS A 550 -0.20 -10.49 -1.19
C LYS A 550 0.69 -10.46 -2.44
N THR A 551 0.10 -10.30 -3.62
CA THR A 551 0.82 -10.23 -4.90
C THR A 551 1.63 -8.95 -5.09
N GLU A 552 1.30 -7.88 -4.36
CA GLU A 552 1.98 -6.58 -4.48
C GLU A 552 3.06 -6.37 -3.41
N ARG A 553 2.85 -6.86 -2.18
CA ARG A 553 3.81 -6.74 -1.07
C ARG A 553 4.03 -8.06 -0.33
N PRO A 554 4.50 -9.13 -1.00
CA PRO A 554 4.74 -10.43 -0.36
C PRO A 554 5.77 -10.36 0.78
N ASP A 555 6.70 -9.41 0.71
CA ASP A 555 7.67 -9.10 1.76
C ASP A 555 6.98 -8.71 3.07
N LEU A 556 5.96 -7.85 3.02
CA LEU A 556 5.22 -7.39 4.19
C LEU A 556 4.33 -8.49 4.79
N TRP A 557 3.70 -9.30 3.93
CA TRP A 557 2.92 -10.46 4.38
C TRP A 557 3.80 -11.53 5.05
N LYS A 558 5.04 -11.69 4.56
CA LYS A 558 6.04 -12.54 5.20
C LYS A 558 6.52 -11.95 6.52
N GLU A 559 6.87 -10.67 6.56
CA GLU A 559 7.30 -9.98 7.79
C GLU A 559 6.24 -10.07 8.89
N ALA A 560 4.96 -9.91 8.56
CA ALA A 560 3.87 -9.99 9.52
C ALA A 560 3.58 -11.42 10.02
N SER A 561 4.23 -12.46 9.48
CA SER A 561 3.99 -13.84 9.91
C SER A 561 4.80 -14.17 11.18
N PRO A 562 4.17 -14.56 12.31
CA PRO A 562 4.88 -14.98 13.52
C PRO A 562 6.00 -16.01 13.26
N LEU A 563 5.77 -16.95 12.33
CA LEU A 563 6.72 -17.98 11.92
C LEU A 563 8.09 -17.43 11.50
N THR A 564 8.16 -16.20 11.02
CA THR A 564 9.42 -15.59 10.58
C THR A 564 10.31 -15.12 11.72
N HIS A 565 9.75 -14.95 12.93
CA HIS A 565 10.44 -14.31 14.06
C HIS A 565 10.78 -15.26 15.20
N VAL A 566 10.63 -16.57 15.04
CA VAL A 566 10.97 -17.53 16.10
C VAL A 566 12.48 -17.49 16.41
N THR A 567 12.82 -17.26 17.67
CA THR A 567 14.18 -17.21 18.20
C THR A 567 14.27 -17.93 19.54
N ALA A 568 15.47 -17.99 20.13
CA ALA A 568 15.68 -18.48 21.49
C ALA A 568 14.99 -17.61 22.57
N GLN A 569 14.53 -16.39 22.24
CA GLN A 569 13.78 -15.51 23.14
C GLN A 569 12.27 -15.72 23.06
N THR A 570 11.79 -16.51 22.10
CA THR A 570 10.38 -16.89 21.98
C THR A 570 9.98 -17.73 23.20
N PRO A 571 8.91 -17.34 23.95
CA PRO A 571 8.49 -18.01 25.18
C PRO A 571 7.76 -19.33 24.88
N PRO A 572 7.37 -20.12 25.88
CA PRO A 572 6.52 -21.29 25.67
C PRO A 572 5.16 -20.96 25.03
N PHE A 573 4.65 -21.88 24.19
CA PHE A 573 3.40 -21.74 23.44
C PHE A 573 2.38 -22.84 23.77
N LEU A 574 1.11 -22.47 23.87
CA LEU A 574 -0.03 -23.37 23.76
C LEU A 574 -0.81 -23.02 22.49
N PHE A 575 -1.03 -24.02 21.63
CA PHE A 575 -1.90 -23.91 20.47
C PHE A 575 -3.23 -24.60 20.77
N ILE A 576 -4.35 -23.88 20.62
CA ILE A 576 -5.69 -24.46 20.73
C ILE A 576 -6.40 -24.29 19.40
N ASN A 577 -6.86 -25.38 18.80
CA ASN A 577 -7.36 -25.37 17.43
C ASN A 577 -8.78 -25.93 17.30
N SER A 578 -9.55 -25.29 16.44
CA SER A 578 -10.82 -25.79 15.92
C SER A 578 -10.58 -26.89 14.86
N SER A 579 -11.65 -27.38 14.25
CA SER A 579 -11.55 -28.30 13.10
C SER A 579 -11.41 -27.58 11.76
N VAL A 580 -11.03 -26.29 11.74
CA VAL A 580 -10.92 -25.47 10.52
C VAL A 580 -9.46 -25.28 10.14
N ASP A 581 -8.94 -26.16 9.27
CA ASP A 581 -7.50 -26.28 8.95
C ASP A 581 -6.80 -24.95 8.63
N ARG A 582 -7.45 -24.07 7.85
CA ARG A 582 -6.86 -22.78 7.45
C ARG A 582 -6.58 -21.82 8.61
N MET A 583 -7.13 -22.06 9.80
CA MET A 583 -7.00 -21.18 10.96
C MET A 583 -5.71 -21.38 11.74
N HIS A 584 -4.90 -22.38 11.38
CA HIS A 584 -3.63 -22.66 12.03
C HIS A 584 -2.51 -22.91 11.03
N ALA A 585 -2.58 -22.22 9.88
CA ALA A 585 -1.57 -22.29 8.84
C ALA A 585 -0.17 -21.97 9.39
N GLY A 586 0.79 -22.85 9.14
CA GLY A 586 2.18 -22.70 9.57
C GLY A 586 2.47 -23.13 11.02
N ARG A 587 1.49 -23.69 11.76
CA ARG A 587 1.68 -24.16 13.15
C ARG A 587 2.79 -25.21 13.26
N GLU A 588 2.78 -26.22 12.40
CA GLU A 588 3.75 -27.31 12.47
C GLU A 588 5.18 -26.81 12.23
N ASP A 589 5.37 -25.94 11.24
CA ASP A 589 6.66 -25.30 10.97
C ASP A 589 7.12 -24.42 12.16
N PHE A 590 6.18 -23.75 12.82
CA PHE A 590 6.48 -22.93 14.00
C PHE A 590 6.93 -23.81 15.17
N ILE A 591 6.23 -24.92 15.44
CA ILE A 591 6.60 -25.90 16.46
C ILE A 591 7.98 -26.50 16.17
N GLN A 592 8.29 -26.81 14.91
CA GLN A 592 9.62 -27.29 14.53
C GLN A 592 10.71 -26.27 14.89
N LYS A 593 10.47 -24.97 14.66
CA LYS A 593 11.40 -23.91 15.08
C LYS A 593 11.51 -23.78 16.60
N LEU A 594 10.39 -23.87 17.34
CA LEU A 594 10.43 -23.87 18.81
C LEU A 594 11.26 -25.04 19.35
N ASN A 595 11.05 -26.24 18.82
CA ASN A 595 11.79 -27.43 19.19
C ASN A 595 13.30 -27.29 18.93
N ALA A 596 13.69 -26.63 17.84
CA ALA A 596 15.09 -26.37 17.53
C ALA A 596 15.79 -25.48 18.59
N PHE A 597 15.04 -24.63 19.29
CA PHE A 597 15.53 -23.83 20.43
C PHE A 597 15.26 -24.47 21.80
N GLY A 598 14.65 -25.66 21.85
CA GLY A 598 14.25 -26.31 23.10
C GLY A 598 13.10 -25.60 23.84
N THR A 599 12.33 -24.76 23.14
CA THR A 599 11.21 -24.02 23.72
C THR A 599 9.99 -24.92 23.85
N TYR A 600 9.42 -24.98 25.06
CA TYR A 600 8.24 -25.82 25.34
C TYR A 600 7.01 -25.37 24.54
N SER A 601 6.32 -26.34 23.92
CA SER A 601 5.00 -26.10 23.34
C SER A 601 4.06 -27.29 23.49
N GLU A 602 2.75 -27.04 23.53
CA GLU A 602 1.72 -28.08 23.51
C GLU A 602 0.55 -27.69 22.60
N VAL A 603 -0.15 -28.70 22.06
CA VAL A 603 -1.27 -28.53 21.12
C VAL A 603 -2.52 -29.21 21.65
N ARG A 604 -3.66 -28.52 21.56
CA ARG A 604 -4.99 -29.07 21.85
C ARG A 604 -5.94 -28.79 20.68
N THR A 605 -6.35 -29.84 19.98
CA THR A 605 -7.36 -29.73 18.93
C THR A 605 -8.71 -30.23 19.43
N PHE A 606 -9.77 -29.49 19.12
CA PHE A 606 -11.14 -29.93 19.33
C PHE A 606 -11.73 -30.41 18.02
N ALA A 607 -12.00 -31.72 17.94
CA ALA A 607 -12.72 -32.30 16.81
C ALA A 607 -14.09 -31.64 16.67
N ASP A 608 -14.51 -31.46 15.43
CA ASP A 608 -15.78 -30.84 15.03
C ASP A 608 -16.04 -29.45 15.62
N ALA A 609 -15.05 -28.74 16.16
CA ALA A 609 -15.23 -27.39 16.67
C ALA A 609 -15.33 -26.37 15.52
N PRO A 610 -16.33 -25.46 15.49
CA PRO A 610 -16.32 -24.34 14.55
C PRO A 610 -15.21 -23.35 14.94
N HIS A 611 -14.83 -22.43 14.05
CA HIS A 611 -13.79 -21.44 14.37
C HIS A 611 -14.08 -20.66 15.68
N THR A 612 -15.34 -20.30 15.93
CA THR A 612 -15.76 -19.52 17.11
C THR A 612 -16.04 -20.37 18.36
N PHE A 613 -15.58 -21.62 18.39
CA PHE A 613 -15.86 -22.61 19.44
C PHE A 613 -15.59 -22.11 20.87
N MET A 614 -14.55 -21.30 21.07
CA MET A 614 -14.15 -20.87 22.41
C MET A 614 -15.17 -19.97 23.10
N PHE A 615 -16.22 -19.52 22.39
CA PHE A 615 -17.33 -18.76 22.97
C PHE A 615 -18.55 -19.61 23.30
N PHE A 616 -18.51 -20.92 23.01
CA PHE A 616 -19.66 -21.80 23.09
C PHE A 616 -19.41 -23.04 23.95
N ASP A 617 -20.43 -23.46 24.67
CA ASP A 617 -20.50 -24.82 25.20
C ASP A 617 -20.80 -25.81 24.07
N PRO A 618 -20.19 -27.01 24.07
CA PRO A 618 -19.42 -27.60 25.17
C PRO A 618 -17.90 -27.32 25.15
N TRP A 619 -17.39 -26.48 24.25
CA TRP A 619 -15.93 -26.29 24.12
C TRP A 619 -15.33 -25.25 25.06
N PHE A 620 -16.13 -24.34 25.61
CA PHE A 620 -15.66 -23.27 26.50
C PHE A 620 -14.91 -23.80 27.73
N GLU A 621 -15.54 -24.68 28.53
CA GLU A 621 -14.92 -25.20 29.75
C GLU A 621 -13.64 -26.04 29.48
N PRO A 622 -13.60 -26.95 28.48
CA PRO A 622 -12.36 -27.60 28.07
C PRO A 622 -11.27 -26.64 27.61
N THR A 623 -11.64 -25.56 26.91
CA THR A 623 -10.69 -24.51 26.48
C THR A 623 -10.10 -23.82 27.70
N LEU A 624 -10.95 -23.36 28.64
CA LEU A 624 -10.52 -22.78 29.92
C LEU A 624 -9.60 -23.71 30.71
N ALA A 625 -9.94 -25.00 30.80
CA ALA A 625 -9.15 -25.99 31.51
C ALA A 625 -7.75 -26.13 30.89
N THR A 626 -7.67 -26.22 29.56
CA THR A 626 -6.41 -26.31 28.81
C THR A 626 -5.54 -25.06 29.05
N ILE A 627 -6.12 -23.87 28.93
CA ILE A 627 -5.42 -22.60 29.16
C ILE A 627 -4.89 -22.52 30.60
N SER A 628 -5.74 -22.76 31.60
CA SER A 628 -5.31 -22.65 33.00
C SER A 628 -4.23 -23.67 33.36
N GLY A 629 -4.32 -24.90 32.85
CA GLY A 629 -3.30 -25.94 33.08
C GLY A 629 -1.94 -25.58 32.48
N PHE A 630 -1.93 -25.03 31.25
CA PHE A 630 -0.71 -24.54 30.61
C PHE A 630 -0.10 -23.36 31.38
N LEU A 631 -0.91 -22.36 31.72
CA LEU A 631 -0.43 -21.17 32.44
C LEU A 631 0.10 -21.54 33.84
N ASP A 632 -0.55 -22.46 34.55
CA ASP A 632 -0.06 -22.96 35.84
C ASP A 632 1.28 -23.68 35.68
N LYS A 633 1.44 -24.48 34.62
CA LYS A 633 2.70 -25.19 34.32
C LYS A 633 3.84 -24.22 34.02
N VAL A 634 3.60 -23.19 33.20
CA VAL A 634 4.64 -22.30 32.68
C VAL A 634 4.94 -21.12 33.62
N LEU A 635 3.91 -20.52 34.22
CA LEU A 635 4.06 -19.35 35.07
C LEU A 635 4.23 -19.70 36.56
N ASN A 636 3.82 -20.91 37.00
CA ASN A 636 3.88 -21.33 38.41
C ASN A 636 4.68 -22.64 38.62
N PRO A 637 5.97 -22.72 38.23
CA PRO A 637 6.74 -23.96 38.22
C PRO A 637 6.96 -24.61 39.61
N LYS A 638 6.61 -23.94 40.72
CA LYS A 638 6.70 -24.51 42.08
C LYS A 638 5.52 -25.42 42.47
N SER A 639 4.47 -25.55 41.64
CA SER A 639 3.30 -26.40 41.95
C SER A 639 3.46 -27.87 41.51
N THR A 640 4.43 -28.18 40.65
CA THR A 640 4.59 -29.51 40.03
C THR A 640 5.57 -30.44 40.75
N SER A 641 6.25 -30.00 41.81
CA SER A 641 7.14 -30.85 42.62
C SER A 641 6.46 -31.63 43.75
N GLY A 642 5.13 -31.62 43.84
CA GLY A 642 4.37 -32.20 44.96
C GLY A 642 3.60 -33.50 44.68
N LYS A 643 3.84 -34.18 43.56
CA LYS A 643 3.30 -35.54 43.28
C LYS A 643 4.29 -36.37 42.47
N LYS A 644 5.24 -37.00 43.17
CA LYS A 644 5.83 -38.27 42.78
C LYS A 644 5.71 -39.22 43.96
#